data_AF-A0A0Q9KAL8-F1
#
_entry.id   AF-A0A0Q9KAL8-F1
#
_cell.length_a   1.000
_cell.length_b   1.000
_cell.length_c   1.000
_cell.angle_alpha   90.00
_cell.angle_beta   90.00
_cell.angle_gamma   90.00
#
_symmetry.space_group_name_H-M   'P 1'
#
loop_
_entity.id
_entity.type
_entity.pdbx_description
1 polymer ?
#
loop_
_entity_poly.entity_id
_entity_poly.type
_entity_poly.pdbx_seq_one_letter_code
_entity_poly.pdbx_strand_id
1 'polypeptide(L)'
;MRHDPKIIAGLLAAAATLVVMLPMRGLFDASPWLYPSVLGVVVVAASGMILRSLTHRSGVIIIGQALVAAAYVLVTQLGETTRLVVLPTPRSVTALVDHFEQARDTITTYAAPAPATPGIVVALVIIVVVVALAVDLSSVTAGTPAVAGLPLLSLFLVSAANSGGSLYGLWFVVSAALWLAMVAHQSDIDLRGWATSIPLMARGDGDGIASRSHRWQAARVGAFALVAAVAVATFVPHLPPRYVLDGLGRGGGGAGGGAGLRLSSELDLRRSLESPSEVPVLRYTTDDPTPGPLRVAVVEDFDGGLGRMRSRALEPQEGYSPENPVARVPDTIGRDLRTLVVEDNGIAAPQLPLPWLTRSADLGGIPWSLGVDGTAQVQRTPGTYSASFVELDPQDADFAVLPPSNPDTNVDNTAYRDAYLSLDSGSIVEVSRLANSLAGIDATPIEIAQAIQEYLRGPDFEYDLELPERPQGRDPVVHFLRTKVGYCQQFAATMTLLARARGIPARVVIGFLPGSSANGRDRIVRASDAHAWPELYFEGVGWTRFEPTPGQRAASVPGYSISIDDSTSTDTTTSTSEPTSTSSTAPSQTDETVVADPAAAAQAGTPRWVWWLLGLAGLLAVLAILPATAWFARRRERRTARDSAERVEREWRELVTQLEDLGIRAPVGATPRQSGRWIGHRMHLEAPMQEQLDHVVATLERARYGTPGQDLPDVSREVDALVGRVRSSRQRSAQLRSILWPQDGLDVWRSWGRAVLDRLPGRR
;
A
#
# COMPACT_ATOMS: atom_id res chain seq x y z
N MET A 1 -33.82 26.76 -9.21
CA MET A 1 -32.92 26.68 -8.04
C MET A 1 -32.49 25.23 -7.85
N ARG A 2 -31.19 24.97 -7.91
CA ARG A 2 -30.29 24.89 -6.75
C ARG A 2 -30.69 23.70 -5.86
N HIS A 3 -30.11 22.55 -6.21
CA HIS A 3 -29.82 21.47 -5.27
C HIS A 3 -29.41 22.08 -3.94
N ASP A 4 -29.78 21.48 -2.80
CA ASP A 4 -29.09 21.83 -1.57
C ASP A 4 -27.60 21.60 -1.86
N PRO A 5 -26.81 22.69 -1.98
CA PRO A 5 -25.48 22.61 -2.56
C PRO A 5 -24.60 21.59 -1.85
N LYS A 6 -24.93 21.33 -0.58
CA LYS A 6 -24.25 20.42 0.33
C LYS A 6 -24.44 18.94 0.00
N ILE A 7 -25.56 18.53 -0.62
CA ILE A 7 -25.80 17.13 -0.99
C ILE A 7 -24.91 16.73 -2.17
N ILE A 8 -24.87 17.57 -3.21
CA ILE A 8 -23.97 17.34 -4.36
C ILE A 8 -22.52 17.33 -3.89
N ALA A 9 -22.15 18.26 -3.01
CA ALA A 9 -20.80 18.31 -2.46
C ALA A 9 -20.44 17.00 -1.71
N GLY A 10 -21.37 16.44 -0.90
CA GLY A 10 -21.16 15.17 -0.20
C GLY A 10 -21.03 13.96 -1.13
N LEU A 11 -21.82 13.91 -2.21
CA LEU A 11 -21.70 12.85 -3.22
C LEU A 11 -20.39 12.94 -4.00
N LEU A 12 -19.96 14.14 -4.38
CA LEU A 12 -18.68 14.36 -5.04
C LEU A 12 -17.49 13.99 -4.13
N ALA A 13 -17.56 14.35 -2.85
CA ALA A 13 -16.57 13.97 -1.85
C ALA A 13 -16.47 12.44 -1.72
N ALA A 14 -17.59 11.74 -1.58
CA ALA A 14 -17.63 10.29 -1.50
C ALA A 14 -17.07 9.63 -2.77
N ALA A 15 -17.47 10.10 -3.95
CA ALA A 15 -16.97 9.60 -5.23
C ALA A 15 -15.45 9.79 -5.37
N ALA A 16 -14.93 10.97 -4.97
CA ALA A 16 -13.49 11.23 -5.00
C ALA A 16 -12.72 10.26 -4.10
N THR A 17 -13.17 10.03 -2.86
CA THR A 17 -12.53 9.07 -1.95
C THR A 17 -12.58 7.64 -2.50
N LEU A 18 -13.72 7.22 -3.06
CA LEU A 18 -13.87 5.88 -3.65
C LEU A 18 -12.94 5.66 -4.85
N VAL A 19 -12.76 6.67 -5.71
CA VAL A 19 -11.86 6.55 -6.87
C VAL A 19 -10.39 6.51 -6.42
N VAL A 20 -10.01 7.36 -5.47
CA VAL A 20 -8.63 7.45 -4.98
C VAL A 20 -8.16 6.17 -4.31
N MET A 21 -9.05 5.40 -3.68
CA MET A 21 -8.66 4.13 -3.05
C MET A 21 -8.53 2.95 -4.04
N LEU A 22 -9.07 3.03 -5.27
CA LEU A 22 -9.06 1.89 -6.21
C LEU A 22 -7.65 1.44 -6.64
N PRO A 23 -6.68 2.33 -6.88
CA PRO A 23 -5.30 1.95 -7.17
C PRO A 23 -4.67 1.06 -6.08
N MET A 24 -5.13 1.18 -4.82
CA MET A 24 -4.58 0.39 -3.70
C MET A 24 -4.83 -1.12 -3.84
N ARG A 25 -5.73 -1.55 -4.73
CA ARG A 25 -5.92 -2.97 -5.03
C ARG A 25 -4.67 -3.65 -5.57
N GLY A 26 -3.81 -2.91 -6.27
CA GLY A 26 -2.56 -3.45 -6.80
C GLY A 26 -1.49 -3.72 -5.74
N LEU A 27 -1.70 -3.30 -4.49
CA LEU A 27 -0.75 -3.50 -3.39
C LEU A 27 -0.94 -4.85 -2.67
N PHE A 28 -2.03 -5.59 -2.95
CA PHE A 28 -2.38 -6.81 -2.19
C PHE A 28 -2.92 -7.92 -3.09
N ASP A 29 -2.61 -9.17 -2.77
CA ASP A 29 -3.06 -10.36 -3.53
C ASP A 29 -4.58 -10.54 -3.49
N ALA A 30 -5.19 -10.14 -2.37
CA ALA A 30 -6.63 -10.14 -2.16
C ALA A 30 -7.10 -8.77 -1.67
N SER A 31 -8.35 -8.42 -1.96
CA SER A 31 -8.95 -7.14 -1.52
C SER A 31 -10.15 -7.32 -0.56
N PRO A 32 -10.03 -8.06 0.56
CA PRO A 32 -11.11 -8.19 1.55
C PRO A 32 -11.48 -6.85 2.21
N TRP A 33 -10.54 -5.91 2.29
CA TRP A 33 -10.74 -4.55 2.81
C TRP A 33 -11.63 -3.65 1.93
N LEU A 34 -11.78 -3.97 0.65
CA LEU A 34 -12.45 -3.09 -0.30
C LEU A 34 -13.93 -2.87 0.06
N TYR A 35 -14.65 -3.96 0.34
CA TYR A 35 -16.07 -3.90 0.66
C TYR A 35 -16.37 -3.08 1.94
N PRO A 36 -15.73 -3.36 3.10
CA PRO A 36 -15.94 -2.54 4.28
C PRO A 36 -15.45 -1.10 4.10
N SER A 37 -14.43 -0.82 3.28
CA SER A 37 -14.06 0.56 2.95
C SER A 37 -15.13 1.30 2.15
N VAL A 38 -15.70 0.68 1.10
CA VAL A 38 -16.81 1.27 0.31
C VAL A 38 -18.00 1.59 1.21
N LEU A 39 -18.41 0.62 2.03
CA LEU A 39 -19.54 0.79 2.94
C LEU A 39 -19.26 1.90 3.96
N GLY A 40 -18.04 2.00 4.48
CA GLY A 40 -17.61 3.07 5.38
C GLY A 40 -17.72 4.47 4.75
N VAL A 41 -17.28 4.64 3.50
CA VAL A 41 -17.43 5.91 2.77
C VAL A 41 -18.91 6.28 2.60
N VAL A 42 -19.77 5.31 2.28
CA VAL A 42 -21.22 5.52 2.14
C VAL A 42 -21.84 5.93 3.48
N VAL A 43 -21.45 5.29 4.58
CA VAL A 43 -21.92 5.63 5.93
C VAL A 43 -21.52 7.05 6.32
N VAL A 44 -20.28 7.47 6.04
CA VAL A 44 -19.82 8.84 6.28
C VAL A 44 -20.63 9.85 5.46
N ALA A 45 -20.84 9.59 4.17
CA ALA A 45 -21.61 10.49 3.31
C ALA A 45 -23.10 10.57 3.72
N ALA A 46 -23.73 9.42 4.02
CA ALA A 46 -25.12 9.34 4.43
C ALA A 46 -25.35 10.02 5.79
N SER A 47 -24.49 9.74 6.77
CA SER A 47 -24.56 10.38 8.08
C SER A 47 -24.37 11.90 7.97
N GLY A 48 -23.45 12.37 7.15
CA GLY A 48 -23.26 13.80 6.88
C GLY A 48 -24.48 14.47 6.26
N MET A 49 -25.12 13.84 5.27
CA MET A 49 -26.36 14.34 4.68
C MET A 49 -27.51 14.40 5.68
N ILE A 50 -27.67 13.36 6.51
CA ILE A 50 -28.71 13.30 7.55
C ILE A 50 -28.45 14.36 8.63
N LEU A 51 -27.23 14.44 9.17
CA LEU A 51 -26.90 15.43 10.21
C LEU A 51 -27.09 16.86 9.71
N ARG A 52 -26.74 17.16 8.46
CA ARG A 52 -26.94 18.48 7.85
C ARG A 52 -28.40 18.82 7.55
N SER A 53 -29.25 17.81 7.35
CA SER A 53 -30.69 18.05 7.21
C SER A 53 -31.38 18.31 8.55
N LEU A 54 -30.79 17.80 9.65
CA LEU A 54 -31.31 17.95 11.00
C LEU A 54 -30.81 19.20 11.73
N THR A 55 -29.55 19.62 11.50
CA THR A 55 -28.95 20.75 12.22
C THR A 55 -28.04 21.62 11.34
N HIS A 56 -27.98 22.92 11.66
CA HIS A 56 -27.05 23.87 11.05
C HIS A 56 -25.75 24.07 11.86
N ARG A 57 -25.64 23.48 13.05
CA ARG A 57 -24.47 23.65 13.94
C ARG A 57 -23.32 22.74 13.51
N SER A 58 -22.24 23.31 12.98
CA SER A 58 -21.07 22.56 12.49
C SER A 58 -20.45 21.63 13.54
N GLY A 59 -20.38 22.04 14.81
CA GLY A 59 -19.82 21.20 15.88
C GLY A 59 -20.61 19.91 16.12
N VAL A 60 -21.95 19.95 16.05
CA VAL A 60 -22.81 18.77 16.22
C VAL A 60 -22.66 17.81 15.04
N ILE A 61 -22.51 18.36 13.83
CA ILE A 61 -22.27 17.57 12.61
C ILE A 61 -20.93 16.84 12.71
N ILE A 62 -19.86 17.54 13.08
CA ILE A 62 -18.51 16.95 13.21
C ILE A 62 -18.50 15.81 14.24
N ILE A 63 -19.01 16.07 15.45
CA ILE A 63 -19.05 15.06 16.52
C ILE A 63 -19.95 13.89 16.13
N GLY A 64 -21.13 14.18 15.57
CA GLY A 64 -22.08 13.15 15.14
C GLY A 64 -21.49 12.23 14.07
N GLN A 65 -20.84 12.78 13.03
CA GLN A 65 -20.22 11.98 11.98
C GLN A 65 -19.02 11.18 12.51
N ALA A 66 -18.19 11.77 13.38
CA ALA A 66 -17.07 11.06 13.99
C ALA A 66 -17.54 9.87 14.83
N LEU A 67 -18.63 10.04 15.60
CA LEU A 67 -19.22 8.95 16.39
C LEU A 67 -19.80 7.84 15.51
N VAL A 68 -20.49 8.19 14.42
CA VAL A 68 -21.03 7.19 13.47
C VAL A 68 -19.90 6.45 12.75
N ALA A 69 -18.84 7.15 12.34
CA ALA A 69 -17.67 6.53 11.71
C ALA A 69 -16.93 5.60 12.68
N ALA A 70 -16.73 6.01 13.93
CA ALA A 70 -16.11 5.19 14.97
C ALA A 70 -16.97 3.95 15.29
N ALA A 71 -18.29 4.12 15.40
CA ALA A 71 -19.23 3.03 15.60
C ALA A 71 -19.19 2.02 14.46
N TYR A 72 -19.12 2.50 13.22
CA TYR A 72 -19.00 1.66 12.03
C TYR A 72 -17.73 0.80 12.06
N VAL A 73 -16.57 1.40 12.36
CA VAL A 73 -15.31 0.67 12.47
C VAL A 73 -15.39 -0.35 13.62
N LEU A 74 -15.89 0.05 14.79
CA LEU A 74 -15.99 -0.84 15.96
C LEU A 74 -16.88 -2.06 15.70
N VAL A 75 -18.00 -1.88 15.00
CA VAL A 75 -18.95 -2.98 14.71
C VAL A 75 -18.42 -3.89 13.60
N THR A 76 -17.85 -3.32 12.53
CA THR A 76 -17.44 -4.12 11.36
C THR A 76 -16.07 -4.77 11.51
N GLN A 77 -15.14 -4.13 12.23
CA GLN A 77 -13.76 -4.60 12.35
C GLN A 77 -13.49 -5.30 13.69
N LEU A 78 -14.19 -4.91 14.76
CA LEU A 78 -13.95 -5.41 16.12
C LEU A 78 -15.16 -6.16 16.71
N GLY A 79 -16.18 -6.45 15.88
CA GLY A 79 -17.51 -6.91 16.28
C GLY A 79 -17.54 -8.19 17.11
N GLU A 80 -16.56 -9.08 16.98
CA GLU A 80 -16.47 -10.31 17.79
C GLU A 80 -16.19 -10.03 19.28
N THR A 81 -15.56 -8.87 19.59
CA THR A 81 -15.24 -8.46 20.96
C THR A 81 -16.30 -7.55 21.58
N THR A 82 -17.15 -6.92 20.76
CA THR A 82 -18.11 -5.90 21.19
C THR A 82 -19.48 -6.52 21.48
N ARG A 83 -19.69 -7.00 22.71
CA ARG A 83 -21.01 -7.51 23.11
C ARG A 83 -21.97 -6.35 23.42
N LEU A 84 -22.93 -6.15 22.51
CA LEU A 84 -24.24 -5.49 22.69
C LEU A 84 -24.34 -3.95 22.80
N VAL A 85 -23.27 -3.19 22.99
CA VAL A 85 -23.33 -1.72 22.93
C VAL A 85 -22.05 -1.22 22.28
N VAL A 86 -22.15 -0.16 21.47
CA VAL A 86 -21.09 0.52 20.70
C VAL A 86 -19.97 1.13 21.59
N LEU A 87 -19.81 0.64 22.81
CA LEU A 87 -18.81 1.07 23.77
C LEU A 87 -17.55 0.18 23.65
N PRO A 88 -16.36 0.78 23.49
CA PRO A 88 -15.12 0.02 23.44
C PRO A 88 -14.89 -0.71 24.77
N THR A 89 -14.66 -2.01 24.71
CA THR A 89 -14.23 -2.79 25.88
C THR A 89 -12.71 -2.84 25.96
N PRO A 90 -12.10 -3.14 27.12
CA PRO A 90 -10.65 -3.35 27.20
C PRO A 90 -10.14 -4.40 26.20
N ARG A 91 -10.95 -5.43 25.90
CA ARG A 91 -10.64 -6.45 24.89
C ARG A 91 -10.65 -5.92 23.46
N SER A 92 -11.49 -4.94 23.16
CA SER A 92 -11.52 -4.28 21.86
C SER A 92 -10.26 -3.43 21.65
N VAL A 93 -9.71 -2.86 22.73
CA VAL A 93 -8.43 -2.12 22.67
C VAL A 93 -7.26 -3.06 22.44
N THR A 94 -7.18 -4.19 23.14
CA THR A 94 -6.11 -5.18 22.93
C THR A 94 -6.19 -5.77 21.52
N ALA A 95 -7.38 -6.16 21.05
CA ALA A 95 -7.56 -6.67 19.69
C ALA A 95 -7.14 -5.65 18.61
N LEU A 96 -7.40 -4.36 18.83
CA LEU A 96 -6.95 -3.32 17.92
C LEU A 96 -5.43 -3.19 17.88
N VAL A 97 -4.76 -3.27 19.05
CA VAL A 97 -3.29 -3.29 19.14
C VAL A 97 -2.72 -4.50 18.42
N ASP A 98 -3.27 -5.70 18.66
CA ASP A 98 -2.84 -6.94 18.01
C ASP A 98 -2.97 -6.84 16.46
N HIS A 99 -4.06 -6.24 15.97
CA HIS A 99 -4.24 -5.98 14.54
C HIS A 99 -3.22 -4.98 13.98
N PHE A 100 -2.85 -3.94 14.73
CA PHE A 100 -1.82 -2.99 14.30
C PHE A 100 -0.41 -3.60 14.32
N GLU A 101 -0.09 -4.44 15.29
CA GLU A 101 1.17 -5.20 15.33
C GLU A 101 1.24 -6.17 14.14
N GLN A 102 0.17 -6.93 13.88
CA GLN A 102 0.08 -7.80 12.70
C GLN A 102 0.22 -7.02 11.38
N ALA A 103 -0.40 -5.84 11.28
CA ALA A 103 -0.27 -4.98 10.10
C ALA A 103 1.16 -4.50 9.92
N ARG A 104 1.82 -4.08 11.01
CA ARG A 104 3.23 -3.68 11.01
C ARG A 104 4.13 -4.82 10.55
N ASP A 105 3.97 -6.00 11.13
CA ASP A 105 4.75 -7.20 10.74
C ASP A 105 4.56 -7.50 9.27
N THR A 106 3.31 -7.48 8.79
CA THR A 106 3.02 -7.73 7.36
C THR A 106 3.71 -6.70 6.46
N ILE A 107 3.70 -5.42 6.83
CA ILE A 107 4.34 -4.33 6.07
C ILE A 107 5.87 -4.43 6.09
N THR A 108 6.46 -4.90 7.20
CA THR A 108 7.92 -5.05 7.30
C THR A 108 8.43 -6.31 6.60
N THR A 109 7.63 -7.38 6.59
CA THR A 109 8.03 -8.70 6.08
C THR A 109 7.75 -8.85 4.58
N TYR A 110 6.61 -8.38 4.07
CA TYR A 110 6.17 -8.64 2.70
C TYR A 110 6.35 -7.42 1.78
N ALA A 111 6.82 -7.65 0.54
CA ALA A 111 6.78 -6.65 -0.53
C ALA A 111 5.43 -6.67 -1.24
N ALA A 112 5.07 -5.59 -1.95
CA ALA A 112 3.84 -5.58 -2.76
C ALA A 112 3.98 -6.50 -4.00
N PRO A 113 2.94 -7.28 -4.36
CA PRO A 113 1.65 -7.41 -3.66
C PRO A 113 1.77 -8.25 -2.38
N ALA A 114 1.27 -7.70 -1.26
CA ALA A 114 1.36 -8.33 0.05
C ALA A 114 0.05 -9.10 0.40
N PRO A 115 0.10 -10.11 1.28
CA PRO A 115 -1.10 -10.77 1.77
C PRO A 115 -1.97 -9.79 2.57
N ALA A 116 -3.28 -9.77 2.31
CA ALA A 116 -4.23 -8.92 3.04
C ALA A 116 -4.63 -9.56 4.37
N THR A 117 -3.70 -9.57 5.34
CA THR A 117 -3.94 -10.07 6.70
C THR A 117 -5.06 -9.29 7.40
N PRO A 118 -5.74 -9.87 8.42
CA PRO A 118 -6.79 -9.17 9.16
C PRO A 118 -6.33 -7.81 9.69
N GLY A 119 -5.10 -7.71 10.21
CA GLY A 119 -4.50 -6.44 10.63
C GLY A 119 -4.46 -5.37 9.54
N ILE A 120 -3.99 -5.73 8.33
CA ILE A 120 -3.99 -4.81 7.17
C ILE A 120 -5.41 -4.40 6.79
N VAL A 121 -6.37 -5.33 6.83
CA VAL A 121 -7.77 -5.03 6.52
C VAL A 121 -8.32 -3.96 7.45
N VAL A 122 -8.15 -4.15 8.77
CA VAL A 122 -8.60 -3.18 9.78
C VAL A 122 -7.92 -1.82 9.55
N ALA A 123 -6.60 -1.80 9.35
CA ALA A 123 -5.85 -0.57 9.13
C ALA A 123 -6.33 0.21 7.90
N LEU A 124 -6.52 -0.47 6.76
CA LEU A 124 -6.99 0.16 5.52
C LEU A 124 -8.41 0.70 5.65
N VAL A 125 -9.32 -0.04 6.30
CA VAL A 125 -10.69 0.43 6.53
C VAL A 125 -10.68 1.70 7.39
N ILE A 126 -9.89 1.73 8.46
CA ILE A 126 -9.74 2.92 9.32
C ILE A 126 -9.21 4.10 8.51
N ILE A 127 -8.12 3.92 7.75
CA ILE A 127 -7.51 4.98 6.94
C ILE A 127 -8.52 5.55 5.94
N VAL A 128 -9.21 4.68 5.18
CA VAL A 128 -10.18 5.13 4.18
C VAL A 128 -11.37 5.85 4.82
N VAL A 129 -11.90 5.36 5.95
CA VAL A 129 -13.01 6.01 6.66
C VAL A 129 -12.59 7.37 7.22
N VAL A 130 -11.39 7.49 7.78
CA VAL A 130 -10.85 8.77 8.28
C VAL A 130 -10.64 9.76 7.14
N VAL A 131 -10.10 9.32 6.00
CA VAL A 131 -9.96 10.15 4.79
C VAL A 131 -11.33 10.60 4.29
N ALA A 132 -12.32 9.70 4.20
CA ALA A 132 -13.68 10.05 3.80
C ALA A 132 -14.30 11.10 4.73
N LEU A 133 -14.12 10.94 6.04
CA LEU A 133 -14.59 11.89 7.05
C LEU A 133 -13.91 13.25 6.89
N ALA A 134 -12.58 13.28 6.71
CA ALA A 134 -11.84 14.52 6.50
C ALA A 134 -12.31 15.24 5.23
N VAL A 135 -12.45 14.53 4.10
CA VAL A 135 -12.89 15.09 2.81
C VAL A 135 -14.31 15.68 2.92
N ASP A 136 -15.25 14.95 3.53
CA ASP A 136 -16.63 15.41 3.70
C ASP A 136 -16.73 16.60 4.69
N LEU A 137 -15.96 16.58 5.79
CA LEU A 137 -15.90 17.71 6.73
C LEU A 137 -15.29 18.96 6.10
N SER A 138 -14.16 18.85 5.41
CA SER A 138 -13.51 19.98 4.74
C SER A 138 -14.34 20.51 3.57
N SER A 139 -14.83 19.64 2.70
CA SER A 139 -15.55 20.06 1.51
C SER A 139 -16.95 20.59 1.82
N VAL A 140 -17.72 19.89 2.66
CA VAL A 140 -19.17 20.13 2.80
C VAL A 140 -19.49 20.92 4.06
N THR A 141 -18.83 20.61 5.18
CA THR A 141 -19.10 21.28 6.47
C THR A 141 -18.38 22.61 6.57
N ALA A 142 -17.09 22.65 6.21
CA ALA A 142 -16.27 23.86 6.21
C ALA A 142 -16.42 24.69 4.92
N GLY A 143 -16.90 24.09 3.82
CA GLY A 143 -17.08 24.77 2.55
C GLY A 143 -15.76 25.08 1.82
N THR A 144 -14.69 24.34 2.11
CA THR A 144 -13.34 24.56 1.57
C THR A 144 -12.82 23.32 0.84
N PRO A 145 -13.37 22.96 -0.35
CA PRO A 145 -12.98 21.76 -1.09
C PRO A 145 -11.51 21.74 -1.54
N ALA A 146 -10.85 22.90 -1.61
CA ALA A 146 -9.41 22.97 -1.88
C ALA A 146 -8.59 22.20 -0.81
N VAL A 147 -8.99 22.29 0.46
CA VAL A 147 -8.31 21.59 1.58
C VAL A 147 -8.58 20.08 1.52
N ALA A 148 -9.74 19.67 1.02
CA ALA A 148 -10.09 18.26 0.84
C ALA A 148 -9.19 17.52 -0.16
N GLY A 149 -8.45 18.26 -1.00
CA GLY A 149 -7.43 17.69 -1.89
C GLY A 149 -6.26 17.07 -1.13
N LEU A 150 -5.91 17.57 0.06
CA LEU A 150 -4.78 17.06 0.85
C LEU A 150 -4.96 15.60 1.32
N PRO A 151 -6.07 15.22 1.99
CA PRO A 151 -6.28 13.82 2.39
C PRO A 151 -6.53 12.88 1.20
N LEU A 152 -7.07 13.38 0.07
CA LEU A 152 -7.18 12.59 -1.15
C LEU A 152 -5.80 12.34 -1.78
N LEU A 153 -4.97 13.38 -1.85
CA LEU A 153 -3.63 13.30 -2.38
C LEU A 153 -2.75 12.38 -1.52
N SER A 154 -2.85 12.44 -0.19
CA SER A 154 -2.06 11.55 0.68
C SER A 154 -2.40 10.08 0.43
N LEU A 155 -3.69 9.74 0.35
CA LEU A 155 -4.12 8.36 0.06
C LEU A 155 -3.65 7.90 -1.33
N PHE A 156 -3.72 8.78 -2.33
CA PHE A 156 -3.22 8.50 -3.67
C PHE A 156 -1.69 8.29 -3.70
N LEU A 157 -0.93 9.16 -3.03
CA LEU A 157 0.52 9.10 -2.97
C LEU A 157 1.03 7.84 -2.29
N VAL A 158 0.35 7.36 -1.23
CA VAL A 158 0.68 6.08 -0.58
C VAL A 158 0.54 4.92 -1.56
N SER A 159 -0.54 4.90 -2.36
CA SER A 159 -0.70 3.88 -3.40
C SER A 159 0.36 4.00 -4.50
N ALA A 160 0.71 5.24 -4.90
CA ALA A 160 1.69 5.52 -5.93
C ALA A 160 3.09 5.08 -5.54
N ALA A 161 3.50 5.44 -4.33
CA ALA A 161 4.81 5.17 -3.80
C ALA A 161 5.08 3.67 -3.55
N ASN A 162 4.07 2.79 -3.59
CA ASN A 162 4.23 1.38 -3.23
C ASN A 162 3.82 0.38 -4.33
N SER A 163 3.42 0.86 -5.52
CA SER A 163 2.86 0.00 -6.58
C SER A 163 3.87 -0.62 -7.55
N GLY A 164 5.18 -0.32 -7.41
CA GLY A 164 6.26 -0.95 -8.18
C GLY A 164 6.30 -0.67 -9.69
N GLY A 165 5.23 -0.12 -10.28
CA GLY A 165 5.11 0.22 -11.71
C GLY A 165 4.64 1.65 -11.96
N SER A 166 4.60 2.07 -13.23
CA SER A 166 3.93 3.32 -13.60
C SER A 166 2.44 3.16 -13.33
N LEU A 167 1.97 3.72 -12.21
CA LEU A 167 0.54 3.80 -11.95
C LEU A 167 -0.16 4.36 -13.18
N TYR A 168 -1.27 3.73 -13.59
CA TYR A 168 -2.10 4.22 -14.68
C TYR A 168 -2.43 5.70 -14.46
N GLY A 169 -1.83 6.59 -15.26
CA GLY A 169 -2.06 8.04 -15.18
C GLY A 169 -3.54 8.42 -15.26
N LEU A 170 -4.36 7.53 -15.79
CA LEU A 170 -5.82 7.59 -15.75
C LEU A 170 -6.38 7.81 -14.33
N TRP A 171 -5.92 7.07 -13.32
CA TRP A 171 -6.45 7.19 -11.95
C TRP A 171 -6.13 8.54 -11.32
N PHE A 172 -4.95 9.09 -11.60
CA PHE A 172 -4.59 10.45 -11.21
C PHE A 172 -5.52 11.47 -11.87
N VAL A 173 -5.71 11.36 -13.19
CA VAL A 173 -6.58 12.27 -13.96
C VAL A 173 -8.03 12.23 -13.46
N VAL A 174 -8.59 11.04 -13.22
CA VAL A 174 -9.97 10.90 -12.72
C VAL A 174 -10.11 11.48 -11.30
N SER A 175 -9.15 11.20 -10.41
CA SER A 175 -9.15 11.74 -9.04
C SER A 175 -9.06 13.27 -9.02
N ALA A 176 -8.15 13.83 -9.84
CA ALA A 176 -7.97 15.27 -9.96
C ALA A 176 -9.19 15.95 -10.62
N ALA A 177 -9.83 15.31 -11.60
CA ALA A 177 -11.07 15.81 -12.19
C ALA A 177 -12.22 15.87 -11.18
N LEU A 178 -12.35 14.86 -10.31
CA LEU A 178 -13.35 14.87 -9.23
C LEU A 178 -13.08 15.97 -8.20
N TRP A 179 -11.82 16.16 -7.79
CA TRP A 179 -11.45 17.25 -6.91
C TRP A 179 -11.72 18.63 -7.52
N LEU A 180 -11.38 18.84 -8.79
CA LEU A 180 -11.69 20.09 -9.52
C LEU A 180 -13.21 20.29 -9.65
N ALA A 181 -13.99 19.23 -9.84
CA ALA A 181 -15.44 19.30 -9.85
C ALA A 181 -16.01 19.75 -8.50
N MET A 182 -15.43 19.31 -7.37
CA MET A 182 -15.78 19.79 -6.04
C MET A 182 -15.49 21.28 -5.89
N VAL A 183 -14.30 21.74 -6.29
CA VAL A 183 -13.91 23.16 -6.23
C VAL A 183 -14.83 24.02 -7.10
N ALA A 184 -15.06 23.61 -8.34
CA ALA A 184 -15.93 24.34 -9.27
C ALA A 184 -17.39 24.43 -8.78
N HIS A 185 -17.89 23.36 -8.15
CA HIS A 185 -19.23 23.36 -7.55
C HIS A 185 -19.33 24.35 -6.39
N GLN A 186 -18.33 24.41 -5.50
CA GLN A 186 -18.29 25.39 -4.41
C GLN A 186 -18.18 26.83 -4.93
N SER A 187 -17.33 27.08 -5.93
CA SER A 187 -17.22 28.42 -6.52
C SER A 187 -18.54 28.90 -7.15
N ASP A 188 -19.32 28.01 -7.77
CA ASP A 188 -20.65 28.36 -8.30
C ASP A 188 -21.64 28.73 -7.19
N ILE A 189 -21.50 28.17 -5.97
CA ILE A 189 -22.32 28.50 -4.81
C ILE A 189 -21.97 29.88 -4.26
N ASP A 190 -20.67 30.15 -4.09
CA ASP A 190 -20.19 31.40 -3.52
C ASP A 190 -20.50 32.60 -4.43
N LEU A 191 -20.26 32.47 -5.74
CA LEU A 191 -20.58 33.50 -6.73
C LEU A 191 -22.09 33.80 -6.78
N ARG A 192 -22.91 32.77 -6.60
CA ARG A 192 -24.37 32.87 -6.56
C ARG A 192 -24.92 33.50 -5.28
N GLY A 193 -24.13 33.51 -4.20
CA GLY A 193 -24.44 34.21 -2.96
C GLY A 193 -24.14 35.71 -3.05
N TRP A 194 -23.03 36.09 -3.68
CA TRP A 194 -22.68 37.50 -3.90
C TRP A 194 -23.62 38.23 -4.86
N ALA A 195 -24.14 37.54 -5.88
CA ALA A 195 -25.14 38.11 -6.79
C ALA A 195 -26.46 38.50 -6.08
N THR A 196 -26.73 37.97 -4.88
CA THR A 196 -27.94 38.29 -4.10
C THR A 196 -27.76 39.39 -3.05
N SER A 197 -26.53 39.82 -2.75
CA SER A 197 -26.23 40.83 -1.72
C SER A 197 -26.04 42.25 -2.25
N ILE A 198 -25.95 42.44 -3.57
CA ILE A 198 -25.89 43.77 -4.21
C ILE A 198 -27.17 43.98 -5.04
N PRO A 199 -28.22 44.63 -4.50
CA PRO A 199 -29.41 44.97 -5.26
C PRO A 199 -29.15 46.25 -6.06
N LEU A 200 -28.25 46.22 -7.04
CA LEU A 200 -28.11 47.32 -7.99
C LEU A 200 -28.63 46.87 -9.36
N MET A 201 -29.89 47.24 -9.64
CA MET A 201 -30.49 47.37 -10.97
C MET A 201 -29.99 46.39 -12.07
N ALA A 202 -30.32 45.11 -11.97
CA ALA A 202 -30.27 44.23 -13.14
C ALA A 202 -31.58 44.37 -13.95
N ARG A 203 -31.75 45.52 -14.62
CA ARG A 203 -32.60 45.62 -15.82
C ARG A 203 -31.74 45.13 -17.00
N GLY A 204 -32.08 43.97 -17.56
CA GLY A 204 -31.56 43.53 -18.86
C GLY A 204 -30.94 42.13 -18.86
N ASP A 205 -31.16 41.42 -19.96
CA ASP A 205 -30.85 40.02 -20.33
C ASP A 205 -29.37 39.53 -20.20
N GLY A 206 -28.60 40.04 -19.24
CA GLY A 206 -27.16 39.76 -19.10
C GLY A 206 -26.76 38.53 -18.27
N ASP A 207 -27.69 37.88 -17.55
CA ASP A 207 -27.39 36.80 -16.58
C ASP A 207 -26.66 35.58 -17.17
N GLY A 208 -26.75 35.39 -18.49
CA GLY A 208 -26.17 34.25 -19.20
C GLY A 208 -24.71 34.41 -19.64
N ILE A 209 -24.14 35.61 -19.65
CA ILE A 209 -22.82 35.87 -20.26
C ILE A 209 -21.74 36.06 -19.19
N ALA A 210 -22.02 36.84 -18.13
CA ALA A 210 -21.08 37.05 -17.02
C ALA A 210 -20.84 35.78 -16.19
N SER A 211 -21.88 34.94 -16.01
CA SER A 211 -21.72 33.65 -15.31
C SER A 211 -20.97 32.61 -16.14
N ARG A 212 -21.01 32.71 -17.49
CA ARG A 212 -20.28 31.80 -18.38
C ARG A 212 -18.80 32.16 -18.50
N SER A 213 -18.45 33.46 -18.53
CA SER A 213 -17.05 33.90 -18.65
C SER A 213 -16.22 33.51 -17.42
N HIS A 214 -16.74 33.71 -16.21
CA HIS A 214 -16.03 33.33 -14.97
C HIS A 214 -15.92 31.82 -14.79
N ARG A 215 -16.96 31.05 -15.15
CA ARG A 215 -16.90 29.57 -15.16
C ARG A 215 -15.85 29.04 -16.12
N TRP A 216 -15.69 29.68 -17.27
CA TRP A 216 -14.70 29.28 -18.27
C TRP A 216 -13.27 29.69 -17.87
N GLN A 217 -13.11 30.81 -17.16
CA GLN A 217 -11.83 31.20 -16.56
C GLN A 217 -11.41 30.26 -15.42
N ALA A 218 -12.31 29.91 -14.51
CA ALA A 218 -12.03 28.94 -13.44
C ALA A 218 -11.72 27.54 -14.00
N ALA A 219 -12.45 27.09 -15.02
CA ALA A 219 -12.17 25.83 -15.72
C ALA A 219 -10.81 25.86 -16.45
N ARG A 220 -10.42 27.00 -17.03
CA ARG A 220 -9.09 27.18 -17.66
C ARG A 220 -7.96 27.14 -16.65
N VAL A 221 -8.11 27.80 -15.49
CA VAL A 221 -7.11 27.76 -14.42
C VAL A 221 -7.01 26.35 -13.84
N GLY A 222 -8.13 25.67 -13.61
CA GLY A 222 -8.16 24.27 -13.16
C GLY A 222 -7.56 23.31 -14.19
N ALA A 223 -7.89 23.47 -15.48
CA ALA A 223 -7.31 22.68 -16.56
C ALA A 223 -5.81 22.95 -16.73
N PHE A 224 -5.37 24.21 -16.61
CA PHE A 224 -3.96 24.57 -16.65
C PHE A 224 -3.20 24.02 -15.45
N ALA A 225 -3.78 24.07 -14.25
CA ALA A 225 -3.21 23.44 -13.05
C ALA A 225 -3.13 21.91 -13.19
N LEU A 226 -4.14 21.28 -13.79
CA LEU A 226 -4.14 19.84 -14.07
C LEU A 226 -3.08 19.47 -15.12
N VAL A 227 -3.01 20.21 -16.22
CA VAL A 227 -2.00 20.00 -17.27
C VAL A 227 -0.60 20.26 -16.73
N ALA A 228 -0.42 21.29 -15.91
CA ALA A 228 0.83 21.56 -15.22
C ALA A 228 1.17 20.45 -14.22
N ALA A 229 0.21 19.94 -13.45
CA ALA A 229 0.42 18.82 -12.53
C ALA A 229 0.76 17.51 -13.26
N VAL A 230 0.11 17.23 -14.39
CA VAL A 230 0.41 16.09 -15.25
C VAL A 230 1.77 16.26 -15.93
N ALA A 231 2.08 17.44 -16.46
CA ALA A 231 3.39 17.76 -17.03
C ALA A 231 4.50 17.66 -15.97
N VAL A 232 4.30 18.19 -14.77
CA VAL A 232 5.21 18.00 -13.63
C VAL A 232 5.32 16.51 -13.30
N ALA A 233 4.23 15.75 -13.21
CA ALA A 233 4.32 14.30 -12.96
C ALA A 233 5.02 13.50 -14.08
N THR A 234 4.99 14.01 -15.32
CA THR A 234 5.55 13.35 -16.51
C THR A 234 7.02 13.75 -16.73
N PHE A 235 7.38 15.00 -16.45
CA PHE A 235 8.70 15.59 -16.71
C PHE A 235 9.55 15.77 -15.44
N VAL A 236 8.97 15.75 -14.24
CA VAL A 236 9.74 15.52 -13.02
C VAL A 236 10.20 14.07 -13.09
N PRO A 237 11.52 13.80 -13.04
CA PRO A 237 12.05 12.45 -12.98
C PRO A 237 11.32 11.71 -11.87
N HIS A 238 10.61 10.65 -12.23
CA HIS A 238 9.85 9.86 -11.28
C HIS A 238 10.86 9.37 -10.23
N LEU A 239 10.80 9.94 -9.03
CA LEU A 239 11.62 9.47 -7.94
C LEU A 239 11.21 8.02 -7.71
N PRO A 240 12.15 7.06 -7.78
CA PRO A 240 11.82 5.65 -7.59
C PRO A 240 11.09 5.46 -6.25
N PRO A 241 10.13 4.54 -6.18
CA PRO A 241 9.21 4.35 -5.06
C PRO A 241 9.94 3.85 -3.81
N ARG A 242 10.63 4.73 -3.05
CA ARG A 242 11.39 4.32 -1.85
C ARG A 242 11.62 5.45 -0.84
N TYR A 243 10.64 5.71 0.03
CA TYR A 243 10.88 6.38 1.31
C TYR A 243 9.80 5.93 2.28
N VAL A 244 10.13 5.09 3.28
CA VAL A 244 9.69 5.25 4.69
C VAL A 244 9.98 4.04 5.58
N LEU A 245 10.19 2.81 5.09
CA LEU A 245 10.49 1.67 5.99
C LEU A 245 11.70 0.84 5.51
N ASP A 246 12.70 0.74 6.38
CA ASP A 246 14.02 0.16 6.14
C ASP A 246 14.02 -1.34 5.84
N GLY A 247 14.97 -1.73 4.99
CA GLY A 247 15.27 -3.11 4.57
C GLY A 247 15.58 -3.17 3.06
N LEU A 248 16.87 -3.09 2.68
CA LEU A 248 17.38 -3.12 1.29
C LEU A 248 16.93 -1.95 0.37
N GLY A 249 17.09 -0.72 0.86
CA GLY A 249 16.88 0.51 0.09
C GLY A 249 18.09 0.94 -0.73
N ARG A 250 17.95 1.14 -2.06
CA ARG A 250 18.81 2.05 -2.82
C ARG A 250 18.77 3.42 -2.12
N GLY A 251 19.81 3.76 -1.38
CA GLY A 251 19.89 5.03 -0.65
C GLY A 251 20.38 6.14 -1.56
N GLY A 252 19.51 7.10 -1.88
CA GLY A 252 19.91 8.33 -2.56
C GLY A 252 20.48 9.33 -1.55
N GLY A 253 21.81 9.47 -1.53
CA GLY A 253 22.47 10.61 -0.91
C GLY A 253 22.19 11.89 -1.71
N GLY A 254 21.92 12.99 -1.01
CA GLY A 254 21.66 14.29 -1.61
C GLY A 254 22.81 14.74 -2.53
N ALA A 255 22.41 15.35 -3.65
CA ALA A 255 23.22 16.19 -4.55
C ALA A 255 24.70 15.79 -4.69
N GLY A 256 24.97 14.61 -5.27
CA GLY A 256 26.29 14.25 -5.82
C GLY A 256 26.78 12.86 -5.44
N GLY A 257 26.26 11.81 -6.06
CA GLY A 257 26.79 10.44 -5.91
C GLY A 257 25.77 9.37 -6.30
N GLY A 258 26.17 8.44 -7.18
CA GLY A 258 25.29 7.51 -7.91
C GLY A 258 24.37 6.62 -7.07
N ALA A 259 23.22 6.29 -7.68
CA ALA A 259 22.19 5.40 -7.16
C ALA A 259 22.67 3.94 -7.11
N GLY A 260 23.22 3.50 -5.98
CA GLY A 260 23.63 2.10 -5.78
C GLY A 260 22.77 1.34 -4.75
N LEU A 261 22.88 0.01 -4.78
CA LEU A 261 22.26 -0.97 -3.90
C LEU A 261 23.03 -0.99 -2.56
N ARG A 262 22.36 -0.86 -1.41
CA ARG A 262 22.99 -0.98 -0.07
C ARG A 262 22.46 -2.24 0.63
N LEU A 263 23.35 -3.02 1.24
CA LEU A 263 22.97 -4.12 2.13
C LEU A 263 22.56 -3.53 3.50
N SER A 264 21.40 -3.93 4.05
CA SER A 264 20.92 -3.50 5.37
C SER A 264 21.72 -4.14 6.51
N SER A 265 21.70 -3.56 7.71
CA SER A 265 22.41 -4.08 8.89
C SER A 265 21.85 -5.38 9.46
N GLU A 266 20.61 -5.73 9.10
CA GLU A 266 19.98 -7.00 9.46
C GLU A 266 20.19 -8.01 8.33
N LEU A 267 20.61 -9.23 8.71
CA LEU A 267 20.81 -10.35 7.81
C LEU A 267 19.43 -10.80 7.31
N ASP A 268 18.97 -10.26 6.19
CA ASP A 268 17.83 -10.83 5.46
C ASP A 268 18.06 -10.72 3.95
N LEU A 269 18.56 -11.82 3.37
CA LEU A 269 18.81 -11.94 1.93
C LEU A 269 17.57 -12.35 1.13
N ARG A 270 16.46 -12.70 1.79
CA ARG A 270 15.27 -13.27 1.16
C ARG A 270 14.74 -12.39 0.03
N ARG A 271 14.62 -11.08 0.27
CA ARG A 271 14.12 -10.10 -0.71
C ARG A 271 15.00 -9.97 -1.96
N SER A 272 16.31 -10.18 -1.84
CA SER A 272 17.23 -10.21 -2.99
C SER A 272 17.10 -11.51 -3.77
N LEU A 273 16.90 -12.63 -3.06
CA LEU A 273 16.74 -13.97 -3.64
C LEU A 273 15.40 -14.16 -4.37
N GLU A 274 14.34 -13.53 -3.88
CA GLU A 274 12.97 -13.53 -4.45
C GLU A 274 12.79 -12.50 -5.58
N SER A 275 13.76 -11.62 -5.82
CA SER A 275 13.64 -10.56 -6.81
C SER A 275 13.49 -11.12 -8.23
N PRO A 276 12.38 -10.85 -8.95
CA PRO A 276 12.20 -11.28 -10.34
C PRO A 276 12.99 -10.43 -11.35
N SER A 277 13.76 -9.45 -10.87
CA SER A 277 14.51 -8.51 -11.71
C SER A 277 15.80 -9.12 -12.27
N GLU A 278 15.80 -9.34 -13.59
CA GLU A 278 16.96 -9.69 -14.41
C GLU A 278 17.89 -8.50 -14.71
N VAL A 279 17.83 -7.41 -13.93
CA VAL A 279 18.74 -6.26 -14.09
C VAL A 279 20.07 -6.58 -13.40
N PRO A 280 21.21 -6.47 -14.10
CA PRO A 280 22.54 -6.63 -13.50
C PRO A 280 22.77 -5.65 -12.34
N VAL A 281 23.33 -6.15 -11.25
CA VAL A 281 23.80 -5.37 -10.10
C VAL A 281 25.29 -5.07 -10.23
N LEU A 282 26.05 -6.00 -10.83
CA LEU A 282 27.47 -5.84 -11.11
C LEU A 282 27.78 -6.50 -12.46
N ARG A 283 28.63 -5.88 -13.27
CA ARG A 283 29.26 -6.51 -14.43
C ARG A 283 30.76 -6.43 -14.28
N TYR A 284 31.44 -7.56 -14.41
CA TYR A 284 32.89 -7.60 -14.27
C TYR A 284 33.52 -8.66 -15.16
N THR A 285 34.80 -8.50 -15.43
CA THR A 285 35.65 -9.46 -16.13
C THR A 285 36.79 -9.88 -15.20
N THR A 286 37.18 -11.14 -15.22
CA THR A 286 38.30 -11.66 -14.44
C THR A 286 39.12 -12.67 -15.24
N ASP A 287 40.42 -12.76 -14.92
CA ASP A 287 41.35 -13.77 -15.43
C ASP A 287 41.38 -15.06 -14.59
N ASP A 288 40.61 -15.09 -13.50
CA ASP A 288 40.39 -16.27 -12.68
C ASP A 288 39.46 -17.27 -13.42
N PRO A 289 39.89 -18.53 -13.65
CA PRO A 289 39.06 -19.54 -14.30
C PRO A 289 37.90 -20.01 -13.41
N THR A 290 38.04 -19.92 -12.08
CA THR A 290 37.11 -20.43 -11.07
C THR A 290 36.81 -19.36 -10.00
N PRO A 291 36.26 -18.19 -10.40
CA PRO A 291 36.15 -17.07 -9.48
C PRO A 291 35.32 -17.40 -8.26
N GLY A 292 35.84 -17.02 -7.10
CA GLY A 292 35.13 -17.03 -5.84
C GLY A 292 34.08 -15.91 -5.73
N PRO A 293 33.22 -15.96 -4.70
CA PRO A 293 32.22 -14.94 -4.45
C PRO A 293 32.86 -13.61 -4.07
N LEU A 294 32.15 -12.52 -4.38
CA LEU A 294 32.55 -11.16 -4.05
C LEU A 294 32.03 -10.80 -2.67
N ARG A 295 32.94 -10.49 -1.74
CA ARG A 295 32.61 -10.12 -0.37
C ARG A 295 32.13 -8.68 -0.29
N VAL A 296 31.11 -8.46 0.54
CA VAL A 296 30.57 -7.12 0.82
C VAL A 296 30.54 -6.83 2.33
N ALA A 297 30.15 -7.80 3.15
CA ALA A 297 30.05 -7.63 4.59
C ALA A 297 30.38 -8.92 5.35
N VAL A 298 30.67 -8.79 6.66
CA VAL A 298 30.89 -9.90 7.58
C VAL A 298 29.90 -9.79 8.75
N VAL A 299 29.41 -10.92 9.22
CA VAL A 299 28.57 -11.06 10.42
C VAL A 299 29.38 -11.77 11.47
N GLU A 300 29.49 -11.13 12.64
CA GLU A 300 30.40 -11.57 13.70
C GLU A 300 29.66 -11.84 15.01
N ASP A 301 28.59 -11.08 15.26
CA ASP A 301 27.78 -11.12 16.48
C ASP A 301 26.42 -11.75 16.17
N PHE A 302 26.10 -12.83 16.89
CA PHE A 302 24.87 -13.61 16.77
C PHE A 302 23.89 -13.39 17.92
N ASP A 303 24.12 -12.38 18.78
CA ASP A 303 23.23 -12.06 19.90
C ASP A 303 21.79 -11.82 19.41
N GLY A 304 20.88 -12.73 19.77
CA GLY A 304 19.46 -12.65 19.40
C GLY A 304 19.08 -13.30 18.06
N GLY A 305 19.94 -14.12 17.46
CA GLY A 305 19.58 -15.01 16.34
C GLY A 305 20.59 -15.01 15.19
N LEU A 306 20.15 -14.73 13.95
CA LEU A 306 21.00 -14.83 12.74
C LEU A 306 22.06 -13.72 12.62
N GLY A 307 22.27 -12.94 13.67
CA GLY A 307 23.34 -11.95 13.80
C GLY A 307 23.16 -10.66 13.01
N ARG A 308 24.03 -9.68 13.33
CA ARG A 308 24.04 -8.34 12.72
C ARG A 308 25.27 -8.14 11.85
N MET A 309 25.08 -7.51 10.68
CA MET A 309 26.19 -7.16 9.81
C MET A 309 27.06 -6.09 10.46
N ARG A 310 28.38 -6.30 10.43
CA ARG A 310 29.38 -5.31 10.83
C ARG A 310 30.43 -5.19 9.74
N SER A 311 30.95 -3.99 9.56
CA SER A 311 32.20 -3.81 8.81
C SER A 311 33.17 -3.11 9.73
N ARG A 312 34.36 -3.69 9.88
CA ARG A 312 35.47 -3.09 10.63
C ARG A 312 36.46 -2.37 9.71
N ALA A 313 36.04 -1.99 8.51
CA ALA A 313 36.86 -1.12 7.67
C ALA A 313 37.03 0.24 8.34
N LEU A 314 38.25 0.77 8.27
CA LEU A 314 38.56 2.13 8.73
C LEU A 314 37.90 3.17 7.82
N GLU A 315 37.81 4.41 8.27
CA GLU A 315 37.37 5.53 7.41
C GLU A 315 38.25 5.62 6.15
N PRO A 316 37.69 5.63 4.93
CA PRO A 316 38.49 5.62 3.71
C PRO A 316 39.33 6.89 3.54
N GLN A 317 40.61 6.75 3.17
CA GLN A 317 41.55 7.87 2.99
C GLN A 317 42.10 7.91 1.56
N GLU A 318 42.26 9.12 1.01
CA GLU A 318 42.81 9.33 -0.34
C GLU A 318 44.32 9.03 -0.35
N GLY A 319 44.79 8.26 -1.34
CA GLY A 319 46.21 7.90 -1.45
C GLY A 319 46.71 6.85 -0.46
N TYR A 320 45.82 6.20 0.29
CA TYR A 320 46.16 5.10 1.19
C TYR A 320 46.32 3.78 0.42
N SER A 321 47.42 3.08 0.66
CA SER A 321 47.62 1.68 0.24
C SER A 321 47.38 0.79 1.46
N PRO A 322 46.48 -0.20 1.40
CA PRO A 322 46.22 -1.08 2.54
C PRO A 322 47.45 -1.92 2.91
N GLU A 323 47.50 -2.38 4.16
CA GLU A 323 48.44 -3.43 4.57
C GLU A 323 48.23 -4.68 3.70
N ASN A 324 49.32 -5.32 3.25
CA ASN A 324 49.23 -6.51 2.41
C ASN A 324 48.51 -7.65 3.18
N PRO A 325 47.29 -8.03 2.80
CA PRO A 325 46.51 -9.03 3.55
C PRO A 325 47.12 -10.43 3.46
N VAL A 326 48.02 -10.67 2.50
CA VAL A 326 48.71 -11.94 2.28
C VAL A 326 50.00 -12.05 3.10
N ALA A 327 50.43 -10.97 3.77
CA ALA A 327 51.66 -10.98 4.58
C ALA A 327 51.63 -12.00 5.74
N ARG A 328 50.46 -12.51 6.11
CA ARG A 328 50.26 -13.49 7.18
C ARG A 328 50.05 -14.92 6.68
N VAL A 329 49.96 -15.13 5.36
CA VAL A 329 49.84 -16.47 4.77
C VAL A 329 51.27 -17.04 4.63
N PRO A 330 51.53 -18.33 4.91
CA PRO A 330 52.80 -19.01 4.66
C PRO A 330 53.05 -19.27 3.17
N ASP A 331 54.29 -19.11 2.73
CA ASP A 331 54.66 -19.26 1.30
C ASP A 331 54.53 -20.69 0.77
N THR A 332 54.24 -21.66 1.64
CA THR A 332 53.97 -23.06 1.28
C THR A 332 52.63 -23.25 0.58
N ILE A 333 51.66 -22.35 0.82
CA ILE A 333 50.33 -22.40 0.21
C ILE A 333 50.41 -21.81 -1.20
N GLY A 334 49.85 -22.52 -2.19
CA GLY A 334 49.79 -22.06 -3.59
C GLY A 334 49.08 -20.70 -3.72
N ARG A 335 49.66 -19.79 -4.51
CA ARG A 335 49.16 -18.42 -4.68
C ARG A 335 49.25 -17.97 -6.12
N ASP A 336 48.09 -17.63 -6.69
CA ASP A 336 48.01 -16.98 -8.00
C ASP A 336 47.53 -15.55 -7.85
N LEU A 337 48.26 -14.61 -8.47
CA LEU A 337 47.80 -13.23 -8.58
C LEU A 337 46.79 -13.13 -9.72
N ARG A 338 45.57 -12.72 -9.37
CA ARG A 338 44.45 -12.54 -10.30
C ARG A 338 44.04 -11.08 -10.37
N THR A 339 43.30 -10.75 -11.41
CA THR A 339 42.75 -9.43 -11.67
C THR A 339 41.24 -9.50 -11.90
N LEU A 340 40.56 -8.48 -11.41
CA LEU A 340 39.12 -8.28 -11.58
C LEU A 340 38.89 -6.85 -12.03
N VAL A 341 38.15 -6.68 -13.12
CA VAL A 341 37.77 -5.38 -13.67
C VAL A 341 36.25 -5.29 -13.66
N VAL A 342 35.71 -4.40 -12.83
CA VAL A 342 34.28 -4.10 -12.78
C VAL A 342 33.98 -2.98 -13.75
N GLU A 343 33.17 -3.30 -14.75
CA GLU A 343 32.73 -2.37 -15.80
C GLU A 343 31.55 -1.52 -15.36
N ASP A 344 30.62 -2.12 -14.63
CA ASP A 344 29.39 -1.48 -14.13
C ASP A 344 29.11 -1.90 -12.69
N ASN A 345 29.11 -0.94 -11.78
CA ASN A 345 28.87 -1.14 -10.36
C ASN A 345 27.57 -0.47 -9.91
N GLY A 346 26.57 -1.31 -9.64
CA GLY A 346 25.29 -0.91 -9.07
C GLY A 346 25.26 -0.94 -7.55
N ILE A 347 26.37 -1.14 -6.82
CA ILE A 347 26.41 -1.25 -5.35
C ILE A 347 26.89 0.06 -4.73
N ALA A 348 26.11 0.60 -3.79
CA ALA A 348 26.33 1.92 -3.22
C ALA A 348 27.36 1.93 -2.09
N ALA A 349 28.04 3.07 -1.98
CA ALA A 349 28.81 3.43 -0.80
C ALA A 349 27.97 3.27 0.51
N PRO A 350 28.59 2.84 1.61
CA PRO A 350 30.04 2.67 1.76
C PRO A 350 30.56 1.33 1.25
N GLN A 351 29.72 0.37 0.87
CA GLN A 351 30.21 -0.98 0.56
C GLN A 351 30.86 -1.08 -0.83
N LEU A 352 31.95 -1.85 -0.92
CA LEU A 352 32.61 -2.20 -2.18
C LEU A 352 32.78 -3.72 -2.30
N PRO A 353 32.15 -4.37 -3.29
CA PRO A 353 32.29 -5.81 -3.52
C PRO A 353 33.70 -6.14 -4.02
N LEU A 354 34.42 -6.98 -3.29
CA LEU A 354 35.76 -7.40 -3.70
C LEU A 354 36.01 -8.88 -3.36
N PRO A 355 36.86 -9.58 -4.13
CA PRO A 355 37.34 -10.91 -3.76
C PRO A 355 38.08 -10.91 -2.41
N TRP A 356 38.12 -12.07 -1.76
CA TRP A 356 38.99 -12.28 -0.60
C TRP A 356 40.46 -12.05 -0.98
N LEU A 357 41.27 -11.54 -0.03
CA LEU A 357 42.69 -11.22 -0.22
C LEU A 357 42.98 -10.23 -1.35
N THR A 358 42.13 -9.21 -1.51
CA THR A 358 42.41 -8.08 -2.39
C THR A 358 43.66 -7.32 -1.94
N ARG A 359 44.68 -7.24 -2.82
CA ARG A 359 45.94 -6.54 -2.55
C ARG A 359 45.89 -5.07 -2.91
N SER A 360 45.23 -4.74 -4.01
CA SER A 360 45.08 -3.36 -4.46
C SER A 360 43.77 -3.19 -5.21
N ALA A 361 43.23 -1.98 -5.17
CA ALA A 361 42.11 -1.56 -6.00
C ALA A 361 42.38 -0.16 -6.54
N ASP A 362 42.16 0.03 -7.84
CA ASP A 362 42.16 1.33 -8.50
C ASP A 362 40.72 1.74 -8.79
N LEU A 363 40.29 2.79 -8.07
CA LEU A 363 38.95 3.36 -8.13
C LEU A 363 38.92 4.75 -8.79
N GLY A 364 39.96 5.11 -9.56
CA GLY A 364 40.01 6.40 -10.25
C GLY A 364 40.09 7.61 -9.31
N GLY A 365 40.85 7.47 -8.22
CA GLY A 365 41.04 8.52 -7.21
C GLY A 365 39.96 8.58 -6.11
N ILE A 366 39.02 7.62 -6.07
CA ILE A 366 38.07 7.51 -4.96
C ILE A 366 38.78 6.90 -3.74
N PRO A 367 38.72 7.56 -2.56
CA PRO A 367 39.24 7.00 -1.31
C PRO A 367 38.56 5.68 -0.94
N TRP A 368 39.36 4.68 -0.60
CA TRP A 368 38.90 3.38 -0.14
C TRP A 368 39.74 2.84 1.01
N SER A 369 39.17 1.92 1.78
CA SER A 369 39.85 1.23 2.87
C SER A 369 39.49 -0.25 2.86
N LEU A 370 40.39 -1.08 3.37
CA LEU A 370 40.17 -2.51 3.60
C LEU A 370 40.20 -2.76 5.10
N GLY A 371 39.15 -3.35 5.64
CA GLY A 371 39.10 -3.79 7.03
C GLY A 371 39.96 -5.02 7.28
N VAL A 372 40.29 -5.25 8.55
CA VAL A 372 40.97 -6.49 9.01
C VAL A 372 40.13 -7.75 8.77
N ASP A 373 38.82 -7.57 8.60
CA ASP A 373 37.86 -8.59 8.21
C ASP A 373 37.81 -8.82 6.68
N GLY A 374 38.61 -8.09 5.90
CA GLY A 374 38.63 -8.11 4.43
C GLY A 374 37.44 -7.47 3.76
N THR A 375 36.61 -6.72 4.49
CA THR A 375 35.54 -5.92 3.88
C THR A 375 36.11 -4.60 3.37
N ALA A 376 35.69 -4.17 2.18
CA ALA A 376 36.15 -2.91 1.61
C ALA A 376 35.08 -1.84 1.71
N GLN A 377 35.53 -0.62 2.03
CA GLN A 377 34.66 0.56 2.07
C GLN A 377 35.16 1.70 1.18
N VAL A 378 34.22 2.49 0.67
CA VAL A 378 34.45 3.65 -0.20
C VAL A 378 33.62 4.84 0.25
N GLN A 379 34.14 6.06 0.07
CA GLN A 379 33.37 7.28 0.38
C GLN A 379 32.22 7.53 -0.61
N ARG A 380 32.43 7.16 -1.88
CA ARG A 380 31.48 7.35 -2.97
C ARG A 380 31.48 6.12 -3.86
N THR A 381 30.32 5.81 -4.44
CA THR A 381 30.14 4.66 -5.34
C THR A 381 30.99 4.83 -6.60
N PRO A 382 32.02 4.00 -6.84
CA PRO A 382 32.71 3.97 -8.13
C PRO A 382 31.77 3.35 -9.18
N GLY A 383 31.75 3.88 -10.40
CA GLY A 383 31.01 3.26 -11.51
C GLY A 383 31.75 2.09 -12.14
N THR A 384 33.09 2.17 -12.16
CA THR A 384 34.02 1.20 -12.72
C THR A 384 35.23 1.15 -11.81
N TYR A 385 35.83 -0.02 -11.61
CA TYR A 385 37.07 -0.17 -10.86
C TYR A 385 37.85 -1.42 -11.25
N SER A 386 39.14 -1.46 -10.95
CA SER A 386 39.94 -2.68 -11.06
C SER A 386 40.56 -3.06 -9.73
N ALA A 387 40.73 -4.36 -9.50
CA ALA A 387 41.36 -4.88 -8.30
C ALA A 387 42.29 -6.04 -8.65
N SER A 388 43.39 -6.16 -7.89
CA SER A 388 44.24 -7.34 -7.88
C SER A 388 44.05 -8.10 -6.58
N PHE A 389 43.91 -9.41 -6.65
CA PHE A 389 43.67 -10.27 -5.50
C PHE A 389 44.50 -11.54 -5.62
N VAL A 390 44.72 -12.21 -4.49
CA VAL A 390 45.44 -13.49 -4.46
C VAL A 390 44.44 -14.61 -4.28
N GLU A 391 44.41 -15.53 -5.23
CA GLU A 391 43.71 -16.80 -5.13
C GLU A 391 44.61 -17.78 -4.37
N LEU A 392 44.08 -18.38 -3.30
CA LEU A 392 44.78 -19.43 -2.54
C LEU A 392 44.29 -20.80 -2.99
N ASP A 393 45.23 -21.72 -3.14
CA ASP A 393 44.97 -23.15 -3.41
C ASP A 393 45.56 -24.02 -2.29
N PRO A 394 44.93 -24.03 -1.09
CA PRO A 394 45.41 -24.82 0.04
C PRO A 394 45.11 -26.31 -0.17
N GLN A 395 46.09 -27.15 0.11
CA GLN A 395 45.98 -28.61 0.07
C GLN A 395 45.72 -29.16 1.47
N ASP A 396 45.24 -30.40 1.59
CA ASP A 396 44.94 -31.03 2.89
C ASP A 396 46.13 -31.01 3.87
N ALA A 397 47.35 -31.16 3.34
CA ALA A 397 48.58 -31.09 4.12
C ALA A 397 48.82 -29.71 4.78
N ASP A 398 48.29 -28.62 4.20
CA ASP A 398 48.41 -27.27 4.75
C ASP A 398 47.55 -27.07 6.00
N PHE A 399 46.52 -27.90 6.18
CA PHE A 399 45.64 -27.90 7.36
C PHE A 399 46.15 -28.80 8.50
N ALA A 400 47.27 -29.53 8.29
CA ALA A 400 47.79 -30.53 9.22
C ALA A 400 48.75 -29.99 10.31
N VAL A 401 48.92 -28.68 10.44
CA VAL A 401 49.88 -28.03 11.38
C VAL A 401 49.09 -27.07 12.30
N LEU A 402 49.13 -27.11 13.64
CA LEU A 402 50.28 -27.04 14.55
C LEU A 402 50.04 -27.65 15.97
N PRO A 403 51.09 -28.14 16.65
CA PRO A 403 51.17 -28.23 18.12
C PRO A 403 51.14 -26.83 18.80
N PRO A 404 50.80 -26.73 20.09
CA PRO A 404 50.46 -25.45 20.72
C PRO A 404 51.62 -24.44 20.77
N SER A 405 51.29 -23.21 20.38
CA SER A 405 51.88 -21.92 20.80
C SER A 405 53.38 -21.72 20.56
N ASN A 406 53.72 -20.92 19.54
CA ASN A 406 54.86 -20.02 19.66
C ASN A 406 54.44 -18.84 20.57
N PRO A 407 55.00 -18.67 21.77
CA PRO A 407 54.63 -17.60 22.70
C PRO A 407 55.05 -16.19 22.23
N ASP A 408 55.85 -16.08 21.17
CA ASP A 408 56.38 -14.80 20.69
C ASP A 408 55.48 -14.04 19.69
N THR A 409 54.35 -14.61 19.25
CA THR A 409 53.31 -13.84 18.52
C THR A 409 52.32 -13.21 19.51
N ASN A 410 52.87 -12.38 20.40
CA ASN A 410 52.17 -11.59 21.40
C ASN A 410 51.46 -10.38 20.74
N VAL A 411 50.58 -10.64 19.78
CA VAL A 411 49.56 -9.68 19.37
C VAL A 411 48.30 -10.04 20.16
N ASP A 412 47.61 -9.01 20.63
CA ASP A 412 46.35 -8.97 21.40
C ASP A 412 45.19 -9.76 20.73
N ASN A 413 45.40 -11.06 20.49
CA ASN A 413 44.65 -11.94 19.58
C ASN A 413 43.64 -12.82 20.32
N THR A 414 43.72 -12.88 21.66
CA THR A 414 42.71 -13.56 22.50
C THR A 414 41.37 -12.87 22.37
N ALA A 415 41.27 -11.55 22.57
CA ALA A 415 40.00 -10.83 22.43
C ALA A 415 39.39 -10.91 21.02
N TYR A 416 40.23 -10.92 19.97
CA TYR A 416 39.79 -11.09 18.58
C TYR A 416 39.30 -12.53 18.32
N ARG A 417 40.04 -13.55 18.76
CA ARG A 417 39.64 -14.97 18.65
C ARG A 417 38.38 -15.26 19.46
N ASP A 418 38.28 -14.74 20.69
CA ASP A 418 37.15 -14.93 21.59
C ASP A 418 35.84 -14.40 20.98
N ALA A 419 35.91 -13.28 20.24
CA ALA A 419 34.75 -12.74 19.53
C ALA A 419 34.24 -13.66 18.39
N TYR A 420 35.13 -14.44 17.75
CA TYR A 420 34.76 -15.43 16.73
C TYR A 420 34.54 -16.83 17.29
N LEU A 421 34.56 -16.98 18.61
CA LEU A 421 34.21 -18.22 19.34
C LEU A 421 32.92 -18.07 20.15
N SER A 422 32.35 -16.87 20.21
CA SER A 422 31.10 -16.61 20.95
C SER A 422 29.93 -17.39 20.36
N LEU A 423 29.11 -17.95 21.24
CA LEU A 423 27.87 -18.67 20.93
C LEU A 423 26.68 -17.91 21.49
N ASP A 424 25.57 -17.91 20.76
CA ASP A 424 24.32 -17.32 21.25
C ASP A 424 23.72 -18.16 22.40
N SER A 425 23.28 -17.46 23.45
CA SER A 425 22.75 -18.10 24.66
C SER A 425 21.48 -18.94 24.42
N GLY A 426 20.69 -18.62 23.38
CA GLY A 426 19.47 -19.32 23.00
C GLY A 426 19.70 -20.59 22.18
N SER A 427 20.90 -20.78 21.62
CA SER A 427 21.24 -21.95 20.78
C SER A 427 22.39 -22.81 21.33
N ILE A 428 23.14 -22.32 22.33
CA ILE A 428 24.38 -22.93 22.83
C ILE A 428 24.24 -24.41 23.21
N VAL A 429 23.14 -24.82 23.85
CA VAL A 429 22.96 -26.20 24.34
C VAL A 429 22.78 -27.18 23.19
N GLU A 430 21.85 -26.88 22.27
CA GLU A 430 21.55 -27.70 21.10
C GLU A 430 22.73 -27.74 20.12
N VAL A 431 23.33 -26.59 19.83
CA VAL A 431 24.47 -26.47 18.90
C VAL A 431 25.67 -27.24 19.46
N SER A 432 26.02 -27.07 20.74
CA SER A 432 27.16 -27.78 21.33
C SER A 432 26.96 -29.28 21.37
N ARG A 433 25.74 -29.74 21.67
CA ARG A 433 25.41 -31.17 21.65
C ARG A 433 25.55 -31.76 20.25
N LEU A 434 25.00 -31.09 19.25
CA LEU A 434 25.08 -31.54 17.86
C LEU A 434 26.54 -31.54 17.37
N ALA A 435 27.27 -30.45 17.57
CA ALA A 435 28.65 -30.34 17.12
C ALA A 435 29.56 -31.45 17.68
N ASN A 436 29.38 -31.83 18.95
CA ASN A 436 30.12 -32.94 19.58
C ASN A 436 29.73 -34.33 19.05
N SER A 437 28.57 -34.46 18.38
CA SER A 437 28.14 -35.72 17.78
C SER A 437 28.59 -35.91 16.32
N LEU A 438 28.94 -34.81 15.63
CA LEU A 438 29.29 -34.85 14.21
C LEU A 438 30.74 -35.28 13.95
N ALA A 439 31.64 -35.08 14.90
CA ALA A 439 33.05 -35.44 14.76
C ALA A 439 33.60 -35.99 16.08
N GLY A 440 34.57 -36.91 15.97
CA GLY A 440 35.26 -37.50 17.11
C GLY A 440 36.06 -36.48 17.93
N ILE A 441 36.44 -36.86 19.16
CA ILE A 441 37.23 -35.99 20.04
C ILE A 441 38.62 -35.73 19.46
N ASP A 442 39.20 -36.72 18.77
CA ASP A 442 40.54 -36.66 18.19
C ASP A 442 40.56 -36.11 16.75
N ALA A 443 39.40 -35.71 16.21
CA ALA A 443 39.30 -35.18 14.85
C ALA A 443 40.02 -33.83 14.73
N THR A 444 40.75 -33.64 13.62
CA THR A 444 41.41 -32.38 13.33
C THR A 444 40.38 -31.26 13.06
N PRO A 445 40.73 -29.97 13.21
CA PRO A 445 39.79 -28.88 12.90
C PRO A 445 39.20 -28.95 11.49
N ILE A 446 39.98 -29.40 10.50
CA ILE A 446 39.51 -29.53 9.11
C ILE A 446 38.53 -30.71 8.97
N GLU A 447 38.80 -31.85 9.59
CA GLU A 447 37.87 -32.99 9.63
C GLU A 447 36.55 -32.61 10.31
N ILE A 448 36.61 -31.84 11.40
CA ILE A 448 35.42 -31.30 12.08
C ILE A 448 34.62 -30.41 11.12
N ALA A 449 35.28 -29.50 10.40
CA ALA A 449 34.63 -28.60 9.45
C ALA A 449 33.99 -29.34 8.27
N GLN A 450 34.69 -30.34 7.73
CA GLN A 450 34.19 -31.22 6.67
C GLN A 450 32.96 -32.01 7.15
N ALA A 451 33.01 -32.63 8.33
CA ALA A 451 31.88 -33.37 8.90
C ALA A 451 30.64 -32.48 9.14
N ILE A 452 30.84 -31.24 9.59
CA ILE A 452 29.75 -30.26 9.74
C ILE A 452 29.14 -29.92 8.37
N GLN A 453 29.98 -29.66 7.35
CA GLN A 453 29.51 -29.35 6.01
C GLN A 453 28.74 -30.53 5.41
N GLU A 454 29.27 -31.74 5.52
CA GLU A 454 28.65 -32.96 5.04
C GLU A 454 27.27 -33.17 5.68
N TYR A 455 27.18 -32.99 7.00
CA TYR A 455 25.90 -33.06 7.72
C TYR A 455 24.87 -32.06 7.17
N LEU A 456 25.24 -30.79 7.01
CA LEU A 456 24.34 -29.73 6.51
C LEU A 456 23.98 -29.89 5.04
N ARG A 457 24.81 -30.57 4.24
CA ARG A 457 24.57 -30.91 2.85
C ARG A 457 23.86 -32.26 2.68
N GLY A 458 23.54 -32.95 3.78
CA GLY A 458 22.87 -34.24 3.78
C GLY A 458 21.46 -34.18 3.19
N PRO A 459 20.90 -35.33 2.80
CA PRO A 459 19.61 -35.41 2.08
C PRO A 459 18.41 -34.95 2.90
N ASP A 460 18.54 -34.83 4.22
CA ASP A 460 17.48 -34.36 5.11
C ASP A 460 17.28 -32.84 5.08
N PHE A 461 18.24 -32.08 4.52
CA PHE A 461 18.19 -30.63 4.47
C PHE A 461 17.66 -30.13 3.13
N GLU A 462 16.67 -29.25 3.19
CA GLU A 462 16.00 -28.68 2.04
C GLU A 462 16.32 -27.19 1.90
N TYR A 463 16.63 -26.78 0.67
CA TYR A 463 16.77 -25.37 0.32
C TYR A 463 15.41 -24.79 -0.06
N ASP A 464 14.90 -23.86 0.75
CA ASP A 464 13.66 -23.13 0.45
C ASP A 464 13.74 -21.67 0.95
N LEU A 465 13.18 -20.75 0.16
CA LEU A 465 12.96 -19.37 0.56
C LEU A 465 11.71 -19.24 1.46
N GLU A 466 10.75 -20.15 1.36
CA GLU A 466 9.55 -20.25 2.19
C GLU A 466 9.82 -21.05 3.48
N LEU A 467 10.29 -20.34 4.51
CA LEU A 467 10.57 -20.98 5.80
C LEU A 467 9.29 -21.34 6.57
N PRO A 468 9.26 -22.50 7.27
CA PRO A 468 8.17 -22.86 8.18
C PRO A 468 8.01 -21.86 9.33
N GLU A 469 6.77 -21.66 9.79
CA GLU A 469 6.44 -20.76 10.90
C GLU A 469 7.31 -21.02 12.13
N ARG A 470 8.00 -19.97 12.59
CA ARG A 470 8.87 -20.03 13.77
C ARG A 470 8.09 -19.60 15.02
N PRO A 471 7.98 -20.45 16.05
CA PRO A 471 7.33 -20.06 17.30
C PRO A 471 8.02 -18.86 17.97
N GLN A 472 7.23 -18.00 18.60
CA GLN A 472 7.74 -16.82 19.30
C GLN A 472 8.78 -17.21 20.35
N GLY A 473 9.88 -16.46 20.41
CA GLY A 473 10.98 -16.68 21.35
C GLY A 473 11.90 -17.86 21.02
N ARG A 474 11.67 -18.61 19.94
CA ARG A 474 12.59 -19.68 19.51
C ARG A 474 13.76 -19.12 18.70
N ASP A 475 14.97 -19.55 19.02
CA ASP A 475 16.16 -19.22 18.25
C ASP A 475 16.06 -19.72 16.78
N PRO A 476 16.43 -18.90 15.78
CA PRO A 476 16.33 -19.27 14.36
C PRO A 476 17.21 -20.44 13.94
N VAL A 477 18.40 -20.62 14.53
CA VAL A 477 19.28 -21.75 14.23
C VAL A 477 18.72 -23.04 14.84
N VAL A 478 18.21 -22.98 16.07
CA VAL A 478 17.51 -24.12 16.68
C VAL A 478 16.25 -24.51 15.90
N HIS A 479 15.50 -23.53 15.39
CA HIS A 479 14.35 -23.78 14.53
C HIS A 479 14.77 -24.46 13.22
N PHE A 480 15.79 -23.92 12.55
CA PHE A 480 16.34 -24.51 11.32
C PHE A 480 16.85 -25.94 11.52
N LEU A 481 17.59 -26.24 12.59
CA LEU A 481 18.05 -27.60 12.88
C LEU A 481 16.90 -28.59 13.11
N ARG A 482 15.70 -28.12 13.49
CA ARG A 482 14.50 -28.95 13.65
C ARG A 482 13.72 -29.12 12.36
N THR A 483 13.51 -28.03 11.61
CA THR A 483 12.74 -28.07 10.36
C THR A 483 13.57 -28.63 9.22
N LYS A 484 14.89 -28.43 9.25
CA LYS A 484 15.86 -28.71 8.19
C LYS A 484 15.55 -28.02 6.85
N VAL A 485 14.69 -27.00 6.88
CA VAL A 485 14.32 -26.17 5.73
C VAL A 485 14.90 -24.77 5.93
N GLY A 486 15.73 -24.31 5.00
CA GLY A 486 16.42 -23.02 5.09
C GLY A 486 16.91 -22.50 3.74
N TYR A 487 17.45 -21.28 3.71
CA TYR A 487 18.26 -20.80 2.58
C TYR A 487 19.68 -20.45 3.08
N CYS A 488 20.54 -19.94 2.18
CA CYS A 488 21.99 -19.79 2.43
C CYS A 488 22.35 -19.16 3.78
N GLN A 489 21.52 -18.26 4.29
CA GLN A 489 21.70 -17.64 5.59
C GLN A 489 21.63 -18.63 6.77
N GLN A 490 20.61 -19.49 6.84
CA GLN A 490 20.46 -20.46 7.91
C GLN A 490 21.58 -21.49 7.87
N PHE A 491 21.94 -21.97 6.67
CA PHE A 491 23.05 -22.90 6.48
C PHE A 491 24.38 -22.30 6.93
N ALA A 492 24.71 -21.09 6.47
CA ALA A 492 25.97 -20.42 6.85
C ALA A 492 26.06 -20.14 8.35
N ALA A 493 25.00 -19.58 8.94
CA ALA A 493 24.95 -19.30 10.38
C ALA A 493 25.08 -20.58 11.23
N THR A 494 24.38 -21.65 10.82
CA THR A 494 24.42 -22.93 11.54
C THR A 494 25.81 -23.56 11.48
N MET A 495 26.45 -23.58 10.31
CA MET A 495 27.82 -24.07 10.18
C MET A 495 28.79 -23.26 11.04
N THR A 496 28.67 -21.93 11.04
CA THR A 496 29.48 -21.05 11.88
C THR A 496 29.32 -21.40 13.36
N LEU A 497 28.09 -21.50 13.88
CA LEU A 497 27.87 -21.81 15.29
C LEU A 497 28.34 -23.22 15.68
N LEU A 498 28.15 -24.21 14.80
CA LEU A 498 28.67 -25.57 15.03
C LEU A 498 30.21 -25.59 15.09
N ALA A 499 30.88 -24.86 14.20
CA ALA A 499 32.34 -24.73 14.20
C ALA A 499 32.85 -24.03 15.48
N ARG A 500 32.20 -22.92 15.88
CA ARG A 500 32.52 -22.20 17.12
C ARG A 500 32.37 -23.09 18.36
N ALA A 501 31.34 -23.93 18.40
CA ALA A 501 31.13 -24.88 19.49
C ALA A 501 32.21 -25.96 19.60
N ARG A 502 33.01 -26.18 18.53
CA ARG A 502 34.18 -27.06 18.52
C ARG A 502 35.51 -26.31 18.65
N GLY A 503 35.47 -25.01 18.99
CA GLY A 503 36.66 -24.20 19.21
C GLY A 503 37.31 -23.68 17.93
N ILE A 504 36.65 -23.78 16.78
CA ILE A 504 37.13 -23.24 15.51
C ILE A 504 36.59 -21.82 15.35
N PRO A 505 37.44 -20.77 15.31
CA PRO A 505 36.95 -19.42 15.10
C PRO A 505 36.27 -19.32 13.74
N ALA A 506 35.03 -18.85 13.70
CA ALA A 506 34.21 -18.84 12.48
C ALA A 506 33.40 -17.55 12.35
N ARG A 507 33.09 -17.15 11.11
CA ARG A 507 32.27 -15.98 10.78
C ARG A 507 31.38 -16.25 9.57
N VAL A 508 30.29 -15.50 9.44
CA VAL A 508 29.47 -15.51 8.21
C VAL A 508 29.87 -14.33 7.35
N VAL A 509 30.00 -14.56 6.05
CA VAL A 509 30.30 -13.55 5.05
C VAL A 509 29.13 -13.42 4.11
N ILE A 510 28.87 -12.20 3.66
CA ILE A 510 27.78 -11.86 2.76
C ILE A 510 28.35 -11.15 1.55
N GLY A 511 27.78 -11.48 0.41
CA GLY A 511 28.02 -10.73 -0.80
C GLY A 511 27.29 -11.36 -1.96
N PHE A 512 28.00 -11.56 -3.06
CA PHE A 512 27.43 -12.09 -4.28
C PHE A 512 28.22 -13.29 -4.79
N LEU A 513 27.51 -14.29 -5.29
CA LEU A 513 28.12 -15.32 -6.12
C LEU A 513 28.74 -14.68 -7.38
N PRO A 514 29.67 -15.38 -8.06
CA PRO A 514 30.36 -14.87 -9.25
C PRO A 514 29.44 -14.49 -10.42
N GLY A 515 28.15 -14.81 -10.34
CA GLY A 515 27.18 -14.56 -11.40
C GLY A 515 27.35 -15.49 -12.60
N SER A 516 26.48 -15.29 -13.58
CA SER A 516 26.47 -16.07 -14.83
C SER A 516 27.53 -15.56 -15.82
N SER A 517 28.06 -16.47 -16.63
CA SER A 517 29.01 -16.15 -17.71
C SER A 517 28.59 -16.79 -19.03
N ALA A 518 28.70 -16.03 -20.12
CA ALA A 518 28.49 -16.56 -21.48
C ALA A 518 29.80 -17.09 -22.12
N ASN A 519 30.95 -16.58 -21.69
CA ASN A 519 32.26 -16.82 -22.33
C ASN A 519 33.38 -17.19 -21.33
N GLY A 520 33.04 -17.45 -20.07
CA GLY A 520 33.94 -17.78 -18.97
C GLY A 520 34.57 -16.57 -18.25
N ARG A 521 34.82 -15.48 -18.98
CA ARG A 521 35.53 -14.29 -18.48
C ARG A 521 34.61 -13.17 -18.04
N ASP A 522 33.57 -12.86 -18.82
CA ASP A 522 32.62 -11.80 -18.52
C ASP A 522 31.51 -12.34 -17.63
N ARG A 523 31.21 -11.61 -16.56
CA ARG A 523 30.33 -12.02 -15.48
C ARG A 523 29.24 -11.01 -15.25
N ILE A 524 28.01 -11.52 -15.16
CA ILE A 524 26.83 -10.73 -14.84
C ILE A 524 26.30 -11.22 -13.50
N VAL A 525 26.41 -10.34 -12.49
CA VAL A 525 25.86 -10.56 -11.15
C VAL A 525 24.52 -9.87 -11.05
N ARG A 526 23.52 -10.57 -10.51
CA ARG A 526 22.15 -10.12 -10.31
C ARG A 526 21.83 -10.03 -8.83
N ALA A 527 20.69 -9.43 -8.49
CA ALA A 527 20.22 -9.41 -7.11
C ALA A 527 19.98 -10.83 -6.56
N SER A 528 19.52 -11.75 -7.42
CA SER A 528 19.30 -13.16 -7.09
C SER A 528 20.59 -13.93 -6.79
N ASP A 529 21.76 -13.39 -7.16
CA ASP A 529 23.07 -13.97 -6.86
C ASP A 529 23.59 -13.58 -5.46
N ALA A 530 22.82 -12.81 -4.69
CA ALA A 530 23.15 -12.52 -3.30
C ALA A 530 23.30 -13.82 -2.50
N HIS A 531 24.34 -13.93 -1.69
CA HIS A 531 24.67 -15.18 -1.00
C HIS A 531 25.37 -14.95 0.34
N ALA A 532 25.20 -15.90 1.25
CA ALA A 532 25.88 -15.96 2.53
C ALA A 532 26.66 -17.27 2.63
N TRP A 533 27.91 -17.20 3.07
CA TRP A 533 28.77 -18.37 3.27
C TRP A 533 29.57 -18.24 4.58
N PRO A 534 29.90 -19.35 5.24
CA PRO A 534 30.79 -19.33 6.39
C PRO A 534 32.26 -19.30 5.99
N GLU A 535 33.07 -18.64 6.81
CA GLU A 535 34.52 -18.73 6.80
C GLU A 535 35.02 -19.20 8.16
N LEU A 536 35.90 -20.19 8.17
CA LEU A 536 36.51 -20.79 9.35
C LEU A 536 38.00 -20.46 9.35
N TYR A 537 38.55 -20.13 10.52
CA TYR A 537 39.95 -19.79 10.66
C TYR A 537 40.79 -21.02 11.03
N PHE A 538 41.78 -21.33 10.21
CA PHE A 538 42.78 -22.37 10.47
C PHE A 538 44.13 -21.72 10.69
N GLU A 539 44.85 -22.17 11.71
CA GLU A 539 46.21 -21.70 11.93
C GLU A 539 47.09 -22.12 10.74
N GLY A 540 47.99 -21.24 10.29
CA GLY A 540 48.77 -21.45 9.08
C GLY A 540 48.03 -21.15 7.78
N VAL A 541 46.72 -21.41 7.64
CA VAL A 541 46.00 -21.15 6.36
C VAL A 541 45.25 -19.80 6.38
N GLY A 542 44.74 -19.40 7.54
CA GLY A 542 43.92 -18.21 7.71
C GLY A 542 42.43 -18.48 7.56
N TRP A 543 41.67 -17.47 7.13
CA TRP A 543 40.23 -17.60 6.90
C TRP A 543 39.95 -18.35 5.60
N THR A 544 39.25 -19.47 5.73
CA THR A 544 38.96 -20.43 4.67
C THR A 544 37.46 -20.57 4.48
N ARG A 545 36.98 -20.49 3.23
CA ARG A 545 35.55 -20.52 2.88
C ARG A 545 34.99 -21.94 2.92
N PHE A 546 33.77 -22.09 3.41
CA PHE A 546 32.98 -23.32 3.26
C PHE A 546 31.65 -23.01 2.56
N GLU A 547 30.96 -24.03 2.07
CA GLU A 547 29.68 -23.91 1.38
C GLU A 547 28.69 -25.00 1.87
N PRO A 548 28.02 -24.78 3.01
CA PRO A 548 27.07 -25.72 3.58
C PRO A 548 25.73 -25.77 2.82
N THR A 549 25.48 -24.88 1.87
CA THR A 549 24.20 -24.81 1.14
C THR A 549 24.08 -25.94 0.10
N PRO A 550 23.01 -26.77 0.12
CA PRO A 550 22.82 -27.87 -0.83
C PRO A 550 22.73 -27.47 -2.32
N GLY A 551 23.06 -28.43 -3.20
CA GLY A 551 23.61 -28.24 -4.55
C GLY A 551 22.70 -27.81 -5.71
N GLN A 552 21.65 -27.02 -5.50
CA GLN A 552 20.91 -26.39 -6.62
C GLN A 552 21.32 -24.92 -6.88
N ARG A 553 21.89 -24.23 -5.89
CA ARG A 553 22.20 -22.79 -5.98
C ARG A 553 23.70 -22.44 -5.87
N ALA A 554 24.48 -23.28 -5.18
CA ALA A 554 25.93 -23.10 -5.01
C ALA A 554 26.68 -24.33 -5.55
N ALA A 555 26.90 -24.34 -6.87
CA ALA A 555 27.55 -25.47 -7.56
C ALA A 555 29.07 -25.56 -7.34
N SER A 556 29.73 -24.47 -6.91
CA SER A 556 31.18 -24.46 -6.63
C SER A 556 31.47 -24.58 -5.13
N VAL A 557 31.66 -25.82 -4.69
CA VAL A 557 32.18 -26.14 -3.35
C VAL A 557 33.72 -26.21 -3.43
N PRO A 558 34.48 -25.57 -2.52
CA PRO A 558 35.94 -25.68 -2.52
C PRO A 558 36.41 -27.13 -2.28
N GLY A 559 37.42 -27.59 -3.02
CA GLY A 559 37.87 -29.00 -3.00
C GLY A 559 38.27 -29.51 -1.61
N TYR A 560 38.98 -28.70 -0.82
CA TYR A 560 39.41 -29.02 0.56
C TYR A 560 38.25 -29.23 1.56
N SER A 561 37.02 -28.85 1.18
CA SER A 561 35.85 -28.94 2.07
C SER A 561 35.06 -30.25 1.91
N ILE A 562 35.54 -31.17 1.08
CA ILE A 562 34.95 -32.48 0.81
C ILE A 562 35.93 -33.55 1.32
N SER A 563 35.45 -34.51 2.11
CA SER A 563 36.28 -35.63 2.59
C SER A 563 36.55 -36.64 1.46
N ILE A 564 37.81 -37.04 1.28
CA ILE A 564 38.30 -37.79 0.10
C ILE A 564 37.80 -39.24 0.01
N ASP A 565 37.16 -39.79 1.05
CA ASP A 565 36.68 -41.18 1.08
C ASP A 565 35.54 -41.49 0.08
N ASP A 566 34.93 -40.48 -0.56
CA ASP A 566 33.88 -40.67 -1.59
C ASP A 566 34.32 -40.19 -3.00
N SER A 567 35.62 -40.18 -3.28
CA SER A 567 36.16 -39.87 -4.61
C SER A 567 35.91 -41.01 -5.62
N THR A 568 34.66 -41.27 -5.98
CA THR A 568 34.33 -41.85 -7.28
C THR A 568 34.15 -40.69 -8.26
N SER A 569 35.11 -40.57 -9.17
CA SER A 569 35.15 -39.64 -10.30
C SER A 569 33.76 -39.36 -10.87
N THR A 570 33.21 -38.17 -10.62
CA THR A 570 32.13 -37.65 -11.46
C THR A 570 32.80 -37.05 -12.68
N ASP A 571 33.08 -37.92 -13.65
CA ASP A 571 33.48 -37.53 -14.99
C ASP A 571 32.45 -36.56 -15.56
N THR A 572 32.96 -35.46 -16.08
CA THR A 572 32.24 -34.50 -16.90
C THR A 572 31.67 -35.23 -18.11
N THR A 573 30.40 -35.63 -18.04
CA THR A 573 29.69 -36.12 -19.20
C THR A 573 28.96 -34.94 -19.84
N THR A 574 29.61 -34.36 -20.85
CA THR A 574 29.00 -33.52 -21.86
C THR A 574 27.77 -34.22 -22.43
N SER A 575 26.57 -33.74 -22.09
CA SER A 575 25.36 -34.04 -22.85
C SER A 575 24.99 -32.84 -23.71
N THR A 576 25.49 -32.88 -24.94
CA THR A 576 24.95 -32.17 -26.10
C THR A 576 23.43 -32.26 -26.11
N SER A 577 22.75 -31.12 -26.11
CA SER A 577 21.33 -31.03 -26.48
C SER A 577 21.22 -30.22 -27.76
N GLU A 578 21.19 -30.94 -28.88
CA GLU A 578 20.78 -30.44 -30.19
C GLU A 578 19.25 -30.17 -30.17
N PRO A 579 18.73 -29.15 -30.90
CA PRO A 579 17.35 -28.73 -30.74
C PRO A 579 16.42 -29.69 -31.49
N THR A 580 15.64 -30.48 -30.76
CA THR A 580 14.54 -31.25 -31.35
C THR A 580 13.25 -30.43 -31.27
N SER A 581 12.88 -29.85 -32.41
CA SER A 581 11.53 -29.40 -32.70
C SER A 581 10.60 -30.62 -32.77
N THR A 582 9.65 -30.77 -31.86
CA THR A 582 8.45 -31.60 -32.10
C THR A 582 7.25 -31.07 -31.32
N SER A 583 6.24 -30.64 -32.06
CA SER A 583 4.89 -30.34 -31.59
C SER A 583 4.18 -31.62 -31.14
N SER A 584 3.56 -31.63 -29.94
CA SER A 584 2.38 -32.44 -29.61
C SER A 584 1.86 -32.03 -28.23
N THR A 585 0.72 -31.34 -28.16
CA THR A 585 -0.63 -31.89 -27.87
C THR A 585 -0.88 -32.10 -26.37
N ALA A 586 -1.85 -31.32 -25.88
CA ALA A 586 -2.46 -31.43 -24.57
C ALA A 586 -3.06 -32.83 -24.31
N PRO A 587 -2.99 -33.36 -23.09
CA PRO A 587 -3.86 -34.47 -22.70
C PRO A 587 -5.22 -33.91 -22.26
N SER A 588 -6.23 -34.14 -23.09
CA SER A 588 -7.57 -34.48 -22.58
C SER A 588 -7.57 -35.93 -22.14
N GLN A 589 -8.25 -36.18 -21.03
CA GLN A 589 -9.04 -37.38 -20.65
C GLN A 589 -9.11 -37.36 -19.11
N THR A 590 -10.18 -37.72 -18.42
CA THR A 590 -11.57 -38.09 -18.69
C THR A 590 -12.18 -38.16 -17.29
N ASP A 591 -13.44 -37.79 -17.19
CA ASP A 591 -14.28 -37.89 -15.99
C ASP A 591 -14.07 -39.20 -15.22
N GLU A 592 -13.60 -39.08 -13.97
CA GLU A 592 -13.81 -40.11 -12.96
C GLU A 592 -14.88 -39.59 -11.98
N THR A 593 -16.04 -40.23 -12.07
CA THR A 593 -17.24 -39.93 -11.30
C THR A 593 -17.02 -40.38 -9.85
N VAL A 594 -16.57 -39.46 -8.99
CA VAL A 594 -16.62 -39.67 -7.54
C VAL A 594 -18.06 -39.46 -7.09
N VAL A 595 -18.66 -40.54 -6.61
CA VAL A 595 -19.97 -40.55 -5.94
C VAL A 595 -19.89 -39.63 -4.72
N ALA A 596 -20.62 -38.52 -4.77
CA ALA A 596 -20.74 -37.55 -3.69
C ALA A 596 -21.65 -38.08 -2.58
N ASP A 597 -21.13 -38.05 -1.35
CA ASP A 597 -21.86 -38.20 -0.09
C ASP A 597 -22.69 -36.93 0.17
N PRO A 598 -24.03 -36.99 0.28
CA PRO A 598 -24.89 -35.81 0.36
C PRO A 598 -24.99 -35.31 1.80
N ALA A 599 -23.91 -34.74 2.35
CA ALA A 599 -23.94 -34.15 3.69
C ALA A 599 -23.13 -32.86 3.89
N ALA A 600 -22.41 -32.34 2.89
CA ALA A 600 -21.53 -31.17 3.07
C ALA A 600 -21.81 -29.98 2.14
N ALA A 601 -23.04 -29.84 1.63
CA ALA A 601 -23.46 -28.67 0.85
C ALA A 601 -24.24 -27.66 1.70
N ALA A 602 -23.56 -26.91 2.56
CA ALA A 602 -24.12 -25.70 3.17
C ALA A 602 -23.01 -24.77 3.68
N GLN A 603 -22.28 -24.14 2.76
CA GLN A 603 -21.61 -22.84 2.98
C GLN A 603 -21.14 -22.23 1.65
N ALA A 604 -22.04 -22.16 0.66
CA ALA A 604 -21.83 -21.28 -0.47
C ALA A 604 -22.05 -19.84 0.01
N GLY A 605 -20.94 -19.15 0.32
CA GLY A 605 -20.97 -17.72 0.62
C GLY A 605 -21.72 -16.97 -0.48
N THR A 606 -22.62 -16.06 -0.08
CA THR A 606 -23.44 -15.26 -1.01
C THR A 606 -22.58 -14.71 -2.16
N PRO A 607 -22.96 -14.95 -3.42
CA PRO A 607 -22.20 -14.51 -4.58
C PRO A 607 -21.92 -13.00 -4.52
N ARG A 608 -20.71 -12.57 -4.91
CA ARG A 608 -20.30 -11.15 -4.81
C ARG A 608 -21.26 -10.19 -5.52
N TRP A 609 -21.96 -10.61 -6.59
CA TRP A 609 -22.98 -9.81 -7.27
C TRP A 609 -24.22 -9.50 -6.41
N VAL A 610 -24.56 -10.36 -5.45
CA VAL A 610 -25.66 -10.11 -4.50
C VAL A 610 -25.35 -8.88 -3.65
N TRP A 611 -24.10 -8.72 -3.22
CA TRP A 611 -23.68 -7.53 -2.48
C TRP A 611 -23.69 -6.26 -3.34
N TRP A 612 -23.39 -6.35 -4.64
CA TRP A 612 -23.59 -5.24 -5.59
C TRP A 612 -25.07 -4.86 -5.72
N LEU A 613 -25.96 -5.84 -5.81
CA LEU A 613 -27.40 -5.58 -5.85
C LEU A 613 -27.93 -5.02 -4.53
N LEU A 614 -27.44 -5.48 -3.38
CA LEU A 614 -27.80 -4.94 -2.07
C LEU A 614 -27.29 -3.50 -1.88
N GLY A 615 -26.06 -3.20 -2.34
CA GLY A 615 -25.53 -1.84 -2.34
C GLY A 615 -26.32 -0.90 -3.25
N LEU A 616 -26.67 -1.35 -4.46
CA LEU A 616 -27.52 -0.60 -5.38
C LEU A 616 -28.94 -0.43 -4.82
N ALA A 617 -29.51 -1.47 -4.20
CA ALA A 617 -30.82 -1.40 -3.56
C ALA A 617 -30.81 -0.44 -2.37
N GLY A 618 -29.74 -0.41 -1.56
CA GLY A 618 -29.56 0.55 -0.48
C GLY A 618 -29.50 1.98 -0.99
N LEU A 619 -28.74 2.24 -2.05
CA LEU A 619 -28.68 3.56 -2.70
C LEU A 619 -30.04 3.99 -3.25
N LEU A 620 -30.74 3.09 -3.95
CA LEU A 620 -32.07 3.34 -4.49
C LEU A 620 -33.11 3.57 -3.38
N ALA A 621 -33.03 2.83 -2.28
CA ALA A 621 -33.89 3.02 -1.12
C ALA A 621 -33.68 4.40 -0.50
N VAL A 622 -32.44 4.83 -0.31
CA VAL A 622 -32.12 6.18 0.21
C VAL A 622 -32.65 7.26 -0.74
N LEU A 623 -32.47 7.10 -2.06
CA LEU A 623 -33.00 8.02 -3.07
C LEU A 623 -34.55 8.04 -3.10
N ALA A 624 -35.22 6.95 -2.72
CA ALA A 624 -36.66 6.82 -2.74
C ALA A 624 -37.37 7.34 -1.47
N ILE A 625 -36.66 7.55 -0.35
CA ILE A 625 -37.26 7.99 0.93
C ILE A 625 -37.95 9.35 0.78
N LEU A 626 -37.28 10.34 0.19
CA LEU A 626 -37.81 11.70 0.03
C LEU A 626 -39.08 11.77 -0.84
N PRO A 627 -39.13 11.16 -2.04
CA PRO A 627 -40.36 11.14 -2.83
C PRO A 627 -41.48 10.36 -2.14
N ALA A 628 -41.17 9.26 -1.46
CA ALA A 628 -42.16 8.51 -0.70
C ALA A 628 -42.76 9.37 0.42
N THR A 629 -41.94 10.07 1.21
CA THR A 629 -42.46 10.92 2.29
C THR A 629 -43.25 12.11 1.78
N ALA A 630 -42.85 12.72 0.65
CA ALA A 630 -43.62 13.78 0.01
C ALA A 630 -44.96 13.27 -0.51
N TRP A 631 -44.98 12.11 -1.16
CA TRP A 631 -46.21 11.49 -1.63
C TRP A 631 -47.17 11.17 -0.49
N PHE A 632 -46.67 10.62 0.62
CA PHE A 632 -47.48 10.37 1.81
C PHE A 632 -47.97 11.66 2.48
N ALA A 633 -47.15 12.70 2.54
CA ALA A 633 -47.54 14.01 3.07
C ALA A 633 -48.64 14.65 2.24
N ARG A 634 -48.47 14.73 0.91
CA ARG A 634 -49.49 15.23 -0.04
C ARG A 634 -50.80 14.45 0.09
N ARG A 635 -50.72 13.11 0.10
CA ARG A 635 -51.90 12.25 0.22
C ARG A 635 -52.61 12.41 1.57
N ARG A 636 -51.86 12.64 2.65
CA ARG A 636 -52.42 12.91 3.97
C ARG A 636 -53.11 14.27 4.01
N GLU A 637 -52.45 15.33 3.55
CA GLU A 637 -52.99 16.68 3.54
C GLU A 637 -54.28 16.81 2.72
N ARG A 638 -54.33 16.17 1.55
CA ARG A 638 -55.54 16.11 0.72
C ARG A 638 -56.72 15.39 1.42
N ARG A 639 -56.43 14.37 2.24
CA ARG A 639 -57.45 13.59 2.98
C ARG A 639 -57.93 14.26 4.27
N THR A 640 -57.16 15.19 4.83
CA THR A 640 -57.47 15.85 6.10
C THR A 640 -58.20 17.19 5.95
N ALA A 641 -58.65 17.56 4.74
CA ALA A 641 -59.40 18.79 4.52
C ALA A 641 -60.80 18.73 5.10
N ARG A 642 -61.13 19.71 5.94
CA ARG A 642 -62.41 19.80 6.65
C ARG A 642 -63.48 20.49 5.82
N ASP A 643 -63.10 21.45 4.98
CA ASP A 643 -64.01 22.20 4.10
C ASP A 643 -63.44 22.41 2.68
N SER A 644 -64.28 22.94 1.79
CA SER A 644 -63.95 23.24 0.40
C SER A 644 -62.88 24.33 0.26
N ALA A 645 -62.84 25.31 1.16
CA ALA A 645 -61.86 26.39 1.16
C ALA A 645 -60.45 25.90 1.51
N GLU A 646 -60.32 25.03 2.52
CA GLU A 646 -59.07 24.39 2.93
C GLU A 646 -58.53 23.46 1.84
N ARG A 647 -59.41 22.81 1.06
CA ARG A 647 -59.00 22.05 -0.13
C ARG A 647 -58.35 22.96 -1.17
N VAL A 648 -59.00 24.06 -1.56
CA VAL A 648 -58.47 25.01 -2.56
C VAL A 648 -57.15 25.63 -2.10
N GLU A 649 -57.04 25.97 -0.81
CA GLU A 649 -55.80 26.51 -0.23
C GLU A 649 -54.64 25.50 -0.27
N ARG A 650 -54.93 24.21 -0.08
CA ARG A 650 -53.94 23.13 -0.23
C ARG A 650 -53.53 22.90 -1.68
N GLU A 651 -54.48 22.87 -2.61
CA GLU A 651 -54.19 22.72 -4.04
C GLU A 651 -53.37 23.90 -4.57
N TRP A 652 -53.63 25.13 -4.11
CA TRP A 652 -52.79 26.28 -4.44
C TRP A 652 -51.38 26.17 -3.88
N ARG A 653 -51.25 25.78 -2.60
CA ARG A 653 -49.93 25.56 -1.99
C ARG A 653 -49.17 24.50 -2.76
N GLU A 654 -49.83 23.42 -3.13
CA GLU A 654 -49.26 22.34 -3.92
C GLU A 654 -48.84 22.81 -5.33
N LEU A 655 -49.65 23.61 -6.02
CA LEU A 655 -49.27 24.26 -7.28
C LEU A 655 -48.00 25.08 -7.12
N VAL A 656 -47.96 25.97 -6.12
CA VAL A 656 -46.79 26.83 -5.85
C VAL A 656 -45.57 25.97 -5.54
N THR A 657 -45.66 25.01 -4.61
CA THR A 657 -44.53 24.14 -4.26
C THR A 657 -44.04 23.32 -5.44
N GLN A 658 -44.92 22.75 -6.27
CA GLN A 658 -44.53 21.99 -7.46
C GLN A 658 -43.89 22.88 -8.54
N LEU A 659 -44.34 24.14 -8.67
CA LEU A 659 -43.68 25.12 -9.53
C LEU A 659 -42.30 25.51 -8.97
N GLU A 660 -42.16 25.65 -7.65
CA GLU A 660 -40.89 25.89 -6.99
C GLU A 660 -39.90 24.72 -7.18
N ASP A 661 -40.37 23.48 -7.08
CA ASP A 661 -39.62 22.25 -7.39
C ASP A 661 -39.10 22.27 -8.84
N LEU A 662 -39.91 22.80 -9.77
CA LEU A 662 -39.55 23.02 -11.17
C LEU A 662 -38.70 24.30 -11.40
N GLY A 663 -38.36 25.01 -10.33
CA GLY A 663 -37.47 26.17 -10.32
C GLY A 663 -38.13 27.51 -10.65
N ILE A 664 -39.45 27.60 -10.49
CA ILE A 664 -40.28 28.78 -10.75
C ILE A 664 -40.77 29.29 -9.38
N ARG A 665 -40.06 30.26 -8.79
CA ARG A 665 -40.43 30.82 -7.48
C ARG A 665 -41.19 32.12 -7.63
N ALA A 666 -42.42 32.16 -7.11
CA ALA A 666 -43.20 33.38 -7.08
C ALA A 666 -42.52 34.43 -6.17
N PRO A 667 -42.68 35.74 -6.45
CA PRO A 667 -42.14 36.79 -5.59
C PRO A 667 -42.66 36.68 -4.15
N VAL A 668 -41.76 36.82 -3.18
CA VAL A 668 -42.11 36.75 -1.76
C VAL A 668 -43.04 37.91 -1.40
N GLY A 669 -44.19 37.60 -0.80
CA GLY A 669 -45.20 38.60 -0.42
C GLY A 669 -46.21 38.99 -1.51
N ALA A 670 -46.20 38.32 -2.67
CA ALA A 670 -47.17 38.56 -3.73
C ALA A 670 -48.59 38.09 -3.37
N THR A 671 -49.61 38.85 -3.79
CA THR A 671 -51.02 38.42 -3.69
C THR A 671 -51.30 37.25 -4.64
N PRO A 672 -52.36 36.44 -4.42
CA PRO A 672 -52.79 35.39 -5.35
C PRO A 672 -52.81 35.84 -6.82
N ARG A 673 -53.40 37.01 -7.08
CA ARG A 673 -53.47 37.62 -8.41
C ARG A 673 -52.12 38.01 -8.99
N GLN A 674 -51.24 38.56 -8.17
CA GLN A 674 -49.87 38.90 -8.59
C GLN A 674 -49.08 37.64 -8.92
N SER A 675 -49.20 36.59 -8.10
CA SER A 675 -48.57 35.29 -8.36
C SER A 675 -49.11 34.65 -9.64
N GLY A 676 -50.42 34.65 -9.86
CA GLY A 676 -51.03 34.13 -11.09
C GLY A 676 -50.53 34.83 -12.35
N ARG A 677 -50.54 36.18 -12.37
CA ARG A 677 -50.00 36.96 -13.50
C ARG A 677 -48.51 36.73 -13.70
N TRP A 678 -47.74 36.67 -12.62
CA TRP A 678 -46.30 36.43 -12.69
C TRP A 678 -46.00 35.03 -13.25
N ILE A 679 -46.70 33.99 -12.80
CA ILE A 679 -46.57 32.63 -13.32
C ILE A 679 -46.93 32.61 -14.81
N GLY A 680 -48.07 33.18 -15.19
CA GLY A 680 -48.52 33.25 -16.58
C GLY A 680 -47.50 33.92 -17.50
N HIS A 681 -46.99 35.08 -17.10
CA HIS A 681 -46.00 35.84 -17.86
C HIS A 681 -44.64 35.12 -17.92
N ARG A 682 -44.16 34.57 -16.81
CA ARG A 682 -42.86 33.90 -16.72
C ARG A 682 -42.81 32.61 -17.55
N MET A 683 -43.96 31.96 -17.70
CA MET A 683 -44.10 30.66 -18.36
C MET A 683 -44.59 30.75 -19.81
N HIS A 684 -44.94 31.95 -20.29
CA HIS A 684 -45.53 32.16 -21.60
C HIS A 684 -46.71 31.21 -21.86
N LEU A 685 -47.64 31.10 -20.90
CA LEU A 685 -48.78 30.19 -21.02
C LEU A 685 -49.64 30.58 -22.23
N GLU A 686 -50.04 29.57 -23.02
CA GLU A 686 -51.03 29.74 -24.09
C GLU A 686 -52.40 30.10 -23.48
N ALA A 687 -53.24 30.80 -24.25
CA ALA A 687 -54.56 31.29 -23.82
C ALA A 687 -55.41 30.28 -23.02
N PRO A 688 -55.63 29.02 -23.45
CA PRO A 688 -56.45 28.07 -22.70
C PRO A 688 -55.86 27.68 -21.33
N MET A 689 -54.54 27.71 -21.18
CA MET A 689 -53.87 27.39 -19.93
C MET A 689 -53.76 28.59 -18.99
N GLN A 690 -53.69 29.80 -19.56
CA GLN A 690 -53.83 31.04 -18.80
C GLN A 690 -55.22 31.15 -18.18
N GLU A 691 -56.27 30.78 -18.91
CA GLU A 691 -57.65 30.74 -18.38
C GLU A 691 -57.81 29.76 -17.21
N GLN A 692 -57.20 28.57 -17.30
CA GLN A 692 -57.19 27.61 -16.19
C GLN A 692 -56.48 28.19 -14.95
N LEU A 693 -55.31 28.82 -15.12
CA LEU A 693 -54.61 29.46 -14.02
C LEU A 693 -55.43 30.60 -13.40
N ASP A 694 -56.09 31.41 -14.22
CA ASP A 694 -56.96 32.50 -13.76
C ASP A 694 -58.18 31.97 -13.01
N HIS A 695 -58.74 30.82 -13.41
CA HIS A 695 -59.83 30.14 -12.70
C HIS A 695 -59.40 29.60 -11.32
N VAL A 696 -58.22 28.97 -11.23
CA VAL A 696 -57.62 28.53 -9.96
C VAL A 696 -57.42 29.72 -9.02
N VAL A 697 -56.85 30.83 -9.52
CA VAL A 697 -56.62 32.05 -8.74
C VAL A 697 -57.92 32.68 -8.28
N ALA A 698 -58.94 32.78 -9.14
CA ALA A 698 -60.24 33.32 -8.79
C ALA A 698 -60.96 32.46 -7.74
N THR A 699 -60.80 31.14 -7.80
CA THR A 699 -61.37 30.20 -6.81
C THR A 699 -60.65 30.31 -5.47
N LEU A 700 -59.34 30.53 -5.47
CA LEU A 700 -58.57 30.82 -4.25
C LEU A 700 -58.93 32.17 -3.63
N GLU A 701 -59.12 33.21 -4.45
CA GLU A 701 -59.57 34.52 -3.96
C GLU A 701 -60.97 34.42 -3.33
N ARG A 702 -61.88 33.63 -3.92
CA ARG A 702 -63.18 33.30 -3.29
C ARG A 702 -63.03 32.53 -1.99
N ALA A 703 -62.07 31.60 -1.90
CA ALA A 703 -61.80 30.85 -0.67
C ALA A 703 -61.27 31.75 0.47
N ARG A 704 -60.40 32.73 0.15
CA ARG A 704 -59.76 33.60 1.15
C ARG A 704 -60.58 34.83 1.55
N TYR A 705 -61.36 35.37 0.61
CA TYR A 705 -62.03 36.67 0.78
C TYR A 705 -63.55 36.61 0.60
N GLY A 706 -64.10 35.44 0.24
CA GLY A 706 -65.55 35.21 0.10
C GLY A 706 -66.24 34.89 1.42
N THR A 707 -67.55 34.62 1.35
CA THR A 707 -68.36 34.27 2.52
C THR A 707 -67.96 32.88 3.06
N PRO A 708 -67.67 32.73 4.37
CA PRO A 708 -67.34 31.43 4.96
C PRO A 708 -68.44 30.39 4.74
N GLY A 709 -68.06 29.13 4.46
CA GLY A 709 -68.99 28.00 4.31
C GLY A 709 -69.60 27.82 2.90
N GLN A 710 -69.17 28.60 1.90
CA GLN A 710 -69.56 28.35 0.51
C GLN A 710 -68.90 27.09 -0.05
N ASP A 711 -69.65 26.29 -0.79
CA ASP A 711 -69.08 25.16 -1.53
C ASP A 711 -68.30 25.69 -2.74
N LEU A 712 -67.06 25.25 -2.89
CA LEU A 712 -66.13 25.73 -3.91
C LEU A 712 -65.80 24.60 -4.89
N PRO A 713 -65.65 24.92 -6.19
CA PRO A 713 -65.31 23.92 -7.20
C PRO A 713 -63.95 23.28 -6.93
N ASP A 714 -63.83 22.01 -7.27
CA ASP A 714 -62.58 21.25 -7.17
C ASP A 714 -61.63 21.63 -8.31
N VAL A 715 -60.50 22.25 -7.97
CA VAL A 715 -59.47 22.73 -8.90
C VAL A 715 -58.31 21.74 -9.07
N SER A 716 -58.34 20.57 -8.43
CA SER A 716 -57.23 19.61 -8.45
C SER A 716 -56.81 19.18 -9.86
N ARG A 717 -57.77 18.92 -10.75
CA ARG A 717 -57.46 18.54 -12.15
C ARG A 717 -56.80 19.67 -12.94
N GLU A 718 -57.18 20.91 -12.68
CA GLU A 718 -56.60 22.09 -13.33
C GLU A 718 -55.16 22.29 -12.85
N VAL A 719 -54.91 22.16 -11.54
CA VAL A 719 -53.58 22.20 -10.95
C VAL A 719 -52.69 21.08 -11.50
N ASP A 720 -53.17 19.84 -11.55
CA ASP A 720 -52.41 18.70 -12.08
C ASP A 720 -52.09 18.87 -13.58
N ALA A 721 -53.02 19.41 -14.37
CA ALA A 721 -52.81 19.70 -15.79
C ALA A 721 -51.77 20.82 -16.00
N LEU A 722 -51.87 21.92 -15.23
CA LEU A 722 -50.92 23.03 -15.23
C LEU A 722 -49.51 22.54 -14.88
N VAL A 723 -49.36 21.79 -13.78
CA VAL A 723 -48.05 21.26 -13.36
C VAL A 723 -47.52 20.24 -14.37
N GLY A 724 -48.36 19.35 -14.91
CA GLY A 724 -47.96 18.36 -15.91
C GLY A 724 -47.43 19.02 -17.19
N ARG A 725 -48.12 20.04 -17.69
CA ARG A 725 -47.71 20.79 -18.88
C ARG A 725 -46.43 21.58 -18.62
N VAL A 726 -46.35 22.27 -17.48
CA VAL A 726 -45.13 22.98 -17.06
C VAL A 726 -43.96 22.00 -16.87
N ARG A 727 -44.16 20.82 -16.30
CA ARG A 727 -43.11 19.80 -16.17
C ARG A 727 -42.63 19.35 -17.55
N SER A 728 -43.54 19.09 -18.50
CA SER A 728 -43.19 18.62 -19.85
C SER A 728 -42.36 19.61 -20.67
N SER A 729 -42.53 20.93 -20.46
CA SER A 729 -41.78 21.97 -21.18
C SER A 729 -40.42 22.28 -20.57
N ARG A 730 -40.06 21.67 -19.43
CA ARG A 730 -38.78 21.87 -18.74
C ARG A 730 -37.74 20.84 -19.16
N GLN A 731 -36.47 21.19 -18.97
CA GLN A 731 -35.36 20.27 -19.22
C GLN A 731 -35.49 18.99 -18.39
N ARG A 732 -35.09 17.84 -18.95
CA ARG A 732 -35.15 16.52 -18.29
C ARG A 732 -34.53 16.51 -16.88
N SER A 733 -33.47 17.29 -16.67
CA SER A 733 -32.82 17.46 -15.37
C SER A 733 -33.71 18.11 -14.30
N ALA A 734 -34.58 19.03 -14.68
CA ALA A 734 -35.55 19.66 -13.77
C ALA A 734 -36.72 18.72 -13.47
N GLN A 735 -37.15 17.92 -14.47
CA GLN A 735 -38.20 16.92 -14.29
C GLN A 735 -37.79 15.85 -13.29
N LEU A 736 -36.62 15.22 -13.49
CA LEU A 736 -36.05 14.21 -12.59
C LEU A 736 -35.85 14.77 -11.18
N ARG A 737 -35.44 16.03 -11.02
CA ARG A 737 -35.29 16.66 -9.71
C ARG A 737 -36.63 16.81 -8.99
N SER A 738 -37.68 17.27 -9.67
CA SER A 738 -39.01 17.42 -9.06
C SER A 738 -39.60 16.08 -8.58
N ILE A 739 -39.17 14.98 -9.19
CA ILE A 739 -39.59 13.62 -8.81
C ILE A 739 -38.72 13.09 -7.66
N LEU A 740 -37.40 13.21 -7.74
CA LEU A 740 -36.49 12.62 -6.74
C LEU A 740 -36.36 13.46 -5.46
N TRP A 741 -36.58 14.78 -5.52
CA TRP A 741 -36.32 15.71 -4.42
C TRP A 741 -37.43 16.78 -4.21
N PRO A 742 -38.68 16.36 -3.94
CA PRO A 742 -39.79 17.28 -3.68
C PRO A 742 -39.61 18.08 -2.37
N GLN A 743 -39.86 19.41 -2.39
CA GLN A 743 -39.78 20.26 -1.18
C GLN A 743 -40.67 19.77 -0.03
N ASP A 744 -41.87 19.27 -0.33
CA ASP A 744 -42.79 18.74 0.69
C ASP A 744 -42.16 17.60 1.50
N GLY A 745 -41.32 16.78 0.87
CA GLY A 745 -40.57 15.73 1.56
C GLY A 745 -39.54 16.32 2.51
N LEU A 746 -38.77 17.31 2.06
CA LEU A 746 -37.77 17.97 2.89
C LEU A 746 -38.37 18.67 4.11
N ASP A 747 -39.52 19.31 3.96
CA ASP A 747 -40.16 20.05 5.06
C ASP A 747 -40.76 19.13 6.13
N VAL A 748 -41.23 17.94 5.74
CA VAL A 748 -41.62 16.88 6.69
C VAL A 748 -40.42 16.43 7.51
N TRP A 749 -39.27 16.19 6.88
CA TRP A 749 -38.06 15.78 7.59
C TRP A 749 -37.50 16.91 8.48
N ARG A 750 -37.52 18.16 8.03
CA ARG A 750 -37.11 19.33 8.84
C ARG A 750 -38.01 19.57 10.05
N SER A 751 -39.32 19.39 9.89
CA SER A 751 -40.27 19.54 11.00
C SER A 751 -40.11 18.40 12.02
N TRP A 752 -39.87 17.18 11.56
CA TRP A 752 -39.56 16.05 12.43
C TRP A 752 -38.23 16.25 13.18
N GLY A 753 -37.18 16.69 12.48
CA GLY A 753 -35.89 17.00 13.08
C GLY A 753 -35.97 18.10 14.15
N ARG A 754 -36.72 19.17 13.90
CA ARG A 754 -37.00 20.21 14.90
C ARG A 754 -37.76 19.65 16.10
N ALA A 755 -38.80 18.85 15.89
CA ALA A 755 -39.58 18.26 16.98
C ALA A 755 -38.76 17.28 17.85
N VAL A 756 -37.77 16.59 17.27
CA VAL A 756 -36.84 15.73 18.02
C VAL A 756 -35.84 16.57 18.81
N LEU A 757 -35.28 17.63 18.20
CA LEU A 757 -34.36 18.55 18.87
C LEU A 757 -35.03 19.32 20.02
N ASP A 758 -36.27 19.75 19.85
CA ASP A 758 -37.05 20.44 20.88
C ASP A 758 -37.43 19.54 22.07
N ARG A 759 -37.34 18.22 21.90
CA ARG A 759 -37.54 17.22 22.97
C ARG A 759 -36.27 16.88 23.74
N LEU A 760 -35.10 17.36 23.30
CA LEU A 760 -33.86 17.17 24.05
C LEU A 760 -33.82 18.15 25.24
N PRO A 761 -33.64 17.67 26.48
CA PRO A 761 -33.56 18.55 27.64
C PRO A 761 -32.24 19.36 27.62
N GLY A 762 -32.35 20.65 27.29
CA GLY A 762 -31.29 21.66 27.39
C GLY A 762 -31.16 22.48 26.09
N ARG A 763 -31.38 23.79 26.04
CA ARG A 763 -31.40 24.87 27.04
C ARG A 763 -32.24 26.02 26.49
N ARG A 764 -32.99 26.69 27.39
CA ARG A 764 -33.32 28.12 27.26
C ARG A 764 -32.05 28.96 27.30
#